data_AF-A0A2Z6MI91-F1
#
_entry.id   AF-A0A2Z6MI91-F1
#
_cell.length_a   1.000
_cell.length_b   1.000
_cell.length_c   1.000
_cell.angle_alpha   90.00
_cell.angle_beta   90.00
_cell.angle_gamma   90.00
#
_symmetry.space_group_name_H-M   'P 1'
#
loop_
_entity.id
_entity.type
_entity.pdbx_description
1 polymer ?
#
loop_
_entity_poly.entity_id
_entity_poly.type
_entity_poly.pdbx_seq_one_letter_code
_entity_poly.pdbx_strand_id
1 'polypeptide(L)'
;MDMEKENVEAPTDGVEPQNAGLVDSTIVFTTDKVFATCGDLLKWAKKAGKENGVAVVIYRSEKATAKPGTRTKLILACERSGKYRPWKNPKPVRGWTLQVEYGMHNHDLSNLLTGHSFLGRLSHDEKNLLGDMTKNMVKPRNILMTFRDHNEESLTTIKKIYNARQAYRSSIRGNRTKMQHLMSLMERDKYVYRYRKVNDSDELRDILWAHPDSIALVNKFHLVLIMDTTYKTCKYRLPLLEIVGATSTGMTFSIAFAYLQSECTDNFVWALQMLKELITCGAVGVIVTDRDLALMNAVQIVFPDAVNLLCLFHVCKNVRAKCKLTVSPKKKRQMVMEAWEGVVYCSDEVEYRQQLEVFKKVCNDFSNFHDYVHEQWLIPHKERFVEAWTNKVMHLGNTTTNRAESAHWSLKRILQDSMGDICSVWEAASSMITLQHNEIKASFERSIFKKEHRHNTRLYVHLRGHVSRHALSHIVDEFDRVKYVGIDKCSCRCIIRTTHGLPCACELAKYSMMPCAIPLDAIHIIWRKLNFFDDEFSKSSELSLKPEIDALIRRFDELDMSGKIALKSKVHEIAFPITTSMCPPPDKAKHKGAPKKVKRKVLKREKSTKRNPSWWEHVDATMESQSSVQKPTPRPSTQKLTPRPSVNKINKPRVLPFMNWIPKEVHHFIDDVLDVGPDGNCGYRAIGALLGRGEDSWPLIRQECFVELNEWKEEYARMFGGEDYVQSMMQSLYVDKYATRDKWMTLPAMGHVIASKYNIILVSLSVHMPMTFFPLRNTLSPSSNLIVITHVNYCHWVQPNSPIPPATNLWIKYCREEARSWEAA
;
A
#
# COMPACT_ATOMS: atom_id res chain seq x y z
N MET A 1 43.09 72.26 -49.80
CA MET A 1 43.84 72.20 -48.54
C MET A 1 43.96 70.72 -48.14
N ASP A 2 44.75 70.02 -48.94
CA ASP A 2 45.88 69.18 -48.55
C ASP A 2 45.72 68.23 -47.34
N MET A 3 45.80 66.92 -47.62
CA MET A 3 47.07 66.20 -47.44
C MET A 3 47.07 64.87 -48.22
N GLU A 4 48.29 64.46 -48.55
CA GLU A 4 48.73 63.56 -49.61
C GLU A 4 48.54 62.04 -49.35
N LYS A 5 48.74 61.29 -50.43
CA LYS A 5 48.91 59.83 -50.51
C LYS A 5 50.27 59.39 -49.94
N GLU A 6 50.37 58.19 -49.38
CA GLU A 6 51.41 57.21 -49.80
C GLU A 6 51.13 55.76 -49.32
N ASN A 7 51.58 54.82 -50.13
CA ASN A 7 51.34 53.36 -50.12
C ASN A 7 52.05 52.61 -48.98
N VAL A 8 51.46 51.51 -48.50
CA VAL A 8 52.20 50.30 -48.10
C VAL A 8 51.38 49.06 -48.49
N GLU A 9 52.02 48.13 -49.21
CA GLU A 9 51.52 46.83 -49.65
C GLU A 9 51.01 45.97 -48.49
N ALA A 10 49.94 45.20 -48.71
CA ALA A 10 49.47 44.18 -47.78
C ALA A 10 50.08 42.82 -48.17
N PRO A 11 50.96 42.21 -47.34
CA PRO A 11 51.40 40.85 -47.56
C PRO A 11 50.38 39.85 -47.01
N THR A 12 50.21 38.80 -47.81
CA THR A 12 49.48 37.56 -47.56
C THR A 12 49.89 36.87 -46.26
N ASP A 13 48.90 36.40 -45.48
CA ASP A 13 49.00 35.11 -44.81
C ASP A 13 47.60 34.53 -44.57
N GLY A 14 47.46 33.27 -44.96
CA GLY A 14 46.22 32.51 -44.85
C GLY A 14 45.84 32.23 -43.40
N VAL A 15 44.57 32.42 -43.09
CA VAL A 15 43.92 31.71 -41.98
C VAL A 15 42.57 31.23 -42.52
N GLU A 16 42.46 29.92 -42.72
CA GLU A 16 41.21 29.19 -42.91
C GLU A 16 40.18 29.63 -41.86
N PRO A 17 38.90 29.81 -42.19
CA PRO A 17 37.88 29.87 -41.17
C PRO A 17 37.85 28.49 -40.49
N GLN A 18 38.33 28.45 -39.25
CA GLN A 18 38.27 27.27 -38.39
C GLN A 18 36.82 26.75 -38.35
N ASN A 19 36.59 25.64 -39.05
CA ASN A 19 35.38 24.85 -39.04
C ASN A 19 35.16 24.27 -37.63
N ALA A 20 34.53 25.04 -36.76
CA ALA A 20 34.07 24.57 -35.46
C ALA A 20 32.73 23.85 -35.63
N GLY A 21 32.75 22.51 -35.71
CA GLY A 21 31.63 21.66 -35.30
C GLY A 21 30.50 21.37 -36.32
N LEU A 22 30.75 21.39 -37.62
CA LEU A 22 29.79 20.92 -38.63
C LEU A 22 29.92 19.41 -38.84
N VAL A 23 28.85 18.64 -38.60
CA VAL A 23 28.84 17.18 -38.82
C VAL A 23 28.15 16.85 -40.15
N ASP A 24 28.87 16.23 -41.09
CA ASP A 24 28.31 15.78 -42.36
C ASP A 24 27.65 14.41 -42.23
N SER A 25 26.35 14.34 -42.51
CA SER A 25 25.56 13.12 -42.53
C SER A 25 25.06 12.75 -43.94
N THR A 26 25.57 13.40 -44.98
CA THR A 26 25.11 13.21 -46.37
C THR A 26 25.13 11.72 -46.77
N ILE A 27 26.21 11.02 -46.43
CA ILE A 27 26.38 9.61 -46.76
C ILE A 27 25.33 8.70 -46.09
N VAL A 28 24.86 9.06 -44.90
CA VAL A 28 23.87 8.30 -44.12
C VAL A 28 22.52 8.24 -44.84
N PHE A 29 22.13 9.34 -45.49
CA PHE A 29 20.83 9.46 -46.14
C PHE A 29 20.90 9.29 -47.67
N THR A 30 22.08 9.04 -48.23
CA THR A 30 22.25 8.78 -49.66
C THR A 30 21.86 7.34 -49.97
N THR A 31 20.91 7.14 -50.89
CA THR A 31 20.48 5.81 -51.35
C THR A 31 20.01 5.86 -52.80
N ASP A 32 20.30 4.80 -53.54
CA ASP A 32 19.80 4.54 -54.90
C ASP A 32 18.47 3.76 -54.91
N LYS A 33 17.97 3.39 -53.72
CA LYS A 33 16.76 2.60 -53.55
C LYS A 33 15.51 3.38 -53.99
N VAL A 34 14.70 2.74 -54.83
CA VAL A 34 13.35 3.20 -55.19
C VAL A 34 12.35 2.54 -54.26
N PHE A 35 11.56 3.33 -53.54
CA PHE A 35 10.56 2.84 -52.59
C PHE A 35 9.19 2.68 -53.26
N ALA A 36 8.50 1.59 -52.93
CA ALA A 36 7.17 1.28 -53.46
C ALA A 36 6.11 2.30 -52.99
N THR A 37 6.17 2.70 -51.72
CA THR A 37 5.26 3.69 -51.15
C THR A 37 5.99 4.84 -50.45
N CYS A 38 5.29 5.96 -50.29
CA CYS A 38 5.73 7.09 -49.48
C CYS A 38 6.02 6.68 -48.02
N GLY A 39 5.22 5.75 -47.50
CA GLY A 39 5.37 5.22 -46.14
C GLY A 39 6.67 4.44 -45.98
N ASP A 40 7.08 3.67 -46.98
CA ASP A 40 8.32 2.89 -46.94
C ASP A 40 9.56 3.78 -46.98
N LEU A 41 9.53 4.84 -47.81
CA LEU A 41 10.58 5.87 -47.83
C LEU A 41 10.69 6.56 -46.47
N LEU A 42 9.56 6.95 -45.89
CA LEU A 42 9.54 7.63 -44.59
C LEU A 42 10.07 6.74 -43.46
N LYS A 43 9.71 5.44 -43.46
CA LYS A 43 10.22 4.45 -42.51
C LYS A 43 11.73 4.30 -42.64
N TRP A 44 12.25 4.17 -43.86
CA TRP A 44 13.69 4.06 -44.10
C TRP A 44 14.43 5.31 -43.64
N ALA A 45 13.98 6.51 -44.04
CA ALA A 45 14.65 7.76 -43.69
C ALA A 45 14.69 7.99 -42.17
N LYS A 46 13.59 7.68 -41.47
CA LYS A 46 13.55 7.75 -40.00
C LYS A 46 14.47 6.72 -39.34
N LYS A 47 14.56 5.51 -39.88
CA LYS A 47 15.46 4.46 -39.38
C LYS A 47 16.94 4.87 -39.55
N ALA A 48 17.33 5.28 -40.76
CA ALA A 48 18.67 5.76 -41.05
C ALA A 48 19.07 6.93 -40.14
N GLY A 49 18.16 7.88 -39.92
CA GLY A 49 18.39 8.97 -38.97
C GLY A 49 18.54 8.48 -37.54
N LYS A 50 17.68 7.57 -37.08
CA LYS A 50 17.73 7.01 -35.72
C LYS A 50 19.05 6.29 -35.43
N GLU A 51 19.54 5.49 -36.36
CA GLU A 51 20.81 4.76 -36.24
C GLU A 51 22.02 5.70 -36.18
N ASN A 52 21.88 6.93 -36.69
CA ASN A 52 22.96 7.92 -36.79
C ASN A 52 22.70 9.18 -35.96
N GLY A 53 21.84 9.12 -34.94
CA GLY A 53 21.64 10.21 -33.99
C GLY A 53 20.88 11.44 -34.54
N VAL A 54 20.16 11.31 -35.65
CA VAL A 54 19.36 12.36 -36.33
C VAL A 54 17.86 12.09 -36.21
N ALA A 55 17.11 13.03 -35.65
CA ALA A 55 15.65 12.96 -35.60
C ALA A 55 15.04 13.54 -36.90
N VAL A 56 14.59 12.68 -37.80
CA VAL A 56 13.99 13.09 -39.09
C VAL A 56 12.51 13.41 -38.94
N VAL A 57 12.12 14.61 -39.38
CA VAL A 57 10.74 15.11 -39.39
C VAL A 57 10.27 15.46 -40.80
N ILE A 58 8.96 15.43 -41.04
CA ILE A 58 8.38 16.01 -42.24
C ILE A 58 8.31 17.52 -42.03
N TYR A 59 9.14 18.27 -42.74
CA TYR A 59 9.15 19.73 -42.69
C TYR A 59 8.03 20.33 -43.54
N ARG A 60 7.79 19.78 -44.72
CA ARG A 60 6.72 20.21 -45.63
C ARG A 60 6.23 19.03 -46.47
N SER A 61 4.94 19.03 -46.79
CA SER A 61 4.34 18.14 -47.79
C SER A 61 3.70 18.99 -48.88
N GLU A 62 4.01 18.69 -50.13
CA GLU A 62 3.42 19.32 -51.31
C GLU A 62 2.66 18.23 -52.08
N LYS A 63 1.36 18.43 -52.30
CA LYS A 63 0.52 17.48 -53.05
C LYS A 63 0.56 17.80 -54.54
N ALA A 64 0.48 16.76 -55.37
CA ALA A 64 0.30 16.94 -56.81
C ALA A 64 -0.93 17.83 -57.09
N THR A 65 -0.78 18.80 -57.99
CA THR A 65 -1.87 19.64 -58.47
C THR A 65 -2.44 19.06 -59.76
N ALA A 66 -3.62 19.50 -60.21
CA ALA A 66 -4.21 19.06 -61.47
C ALA A 66 -3.40 19.44 -62.74
N LYS A 67 -2.26 20.15 -62.59
CA LYS A 67 -1.38 20.53 -63.71
C LYS A 67 -0.48 19.36 -64.13
N PRO A 68 -0.31 19.10 -65.44
CA PRO A 68 0.57 18.06 -65.96
C PRO A 68 2.01 18.25 -65.48
N GLY A 69 2.59 17.19 -64.91
CA GLY A 69 3.98 17.18 -64.44
C GLY A 69 4.20 17.50 -62.95
N THR A 70 3.16 17.90 -62.20
CA THR A 70 3.30 18.10 -60.75
C THR A 70 3.11 16.78 -59.99
N ARG A 71 4.06 16.41 -59.12
CA ARG A 71 4.03 15.19 -58.30
C ARG A 71 4.07 15.53 -56.81
N THR A 72 3.54 14.64 -55.98
CA THR A 72 3.58 14.80 -54.52
C THR A 72 5.03 14.74 -54.03
N LYS A 73 5.50 15.78 -53.33
CA LYS A 73 6.84 15.87 -52.72
C LYS A 73 6.73 15.92 -51.20
N LEU A 74 7.63 15.20 -50.52
CA LEU A 74 7.87 15.39 -49.08
C LEU A 74 9.24 16.03 -48.89
N ILE A 75 9.30 17.05 -48.06
CA ILE A 75 10.55 17.65 -47.60
C ILE A 75 10.80 17.15 -46.19
N LEU A 76 11.85 16.35 -46.02
CA LEU A 76 12.30 15.85 -44.72
C LEU A 76 13.44 16.73 -44.22
N ALA A 77 13.52 16.94 -42.91
CA ALA A 77 14.57 17.72 -42.28
C ALA A 77 14.96 17.13 -40.92
N CYS A 78 16.14 17.51 -40.42
CA CYS A 78 16.47 17.29 -39.01
C CYS A 78 15.57 18.19 -38.15
N GLU A 79 15.01 17.67 -37.06
CA GLU A 79 14.13 18.40 -36.14
C GLU A 79 14.76 19.69 -35.59
N ARG A 80 16.10 19.75 -35.51
CA ARG A 80 16.87 20.89 -34.99
C ARG A 80 17.35 21.86 -36.08
N SER A 81 17.09 21.57 -37.36
CA SER A 81 17.58 22.40 -38.46
C SER A 81 16.75 23.68 -38.66
N GLY A 82 17.42 24.78 -39.05
CA GLY A 82 16.81 26.07 -39.35
C GLY A 82 16.23 26.17 -40.77
N LYS A 83 15.62 27.32 -41.11
CA LYS A 83 14.95 27.56 -42.41
C LYS A 83 15.96 27.54 -43.57
N TYR A 84 15.76 26.67 -44.57
CA TYR A 84 16.55 26.61 -45.80
C TYR A 84 15.73 26.93 -47.06
N ARG A 85 16.40 27.41 -48.14
CA ARG A 85 15.78 27.75 -49.44
C ARG A 85 16.01 26.62 -50.47
N PRO A 86 15.01 26.28 -51.30
CA PRO A 86 15.10 25.13 -52.23
C PRO A 86 15.94 25.42 -53.49
N TRP A 87 16.55 24.38 -54.08
CA TRP A 87 17.21 24.39 -55.40
C TRP A 87 16.64 23.33 -56.38
N LYS A 88 17.07 23.41 -57.66
CA LYS A 88 16.40 22.90 -58.88
C LYS A 88 16.26 21.37 -59.00
N ASN A 89 15.16 20.98 -59.65
CA ASN A 89 14.68 19.62 -59.86
C ASN A 89 15.59 18.74 -60.75
N PRO A 90 15.90 17.49 -60.33
CA PRO A 90 16.46 16.46 -61.22
C PRO A 90 15.38 15.78 -62.09
N LYS A 91 15.85 14.99 -63.07
CA LYS A 91 15.01 14.26 -64.03
C LYS A 91 14.17 13.16 -63.34
N PRO A 92 12.93 12.91 -63.82
CA PRO A 92 11.98 12.05 -63.15
C PRO A 92 12.34 10.56 -63.24
N VAL A 93 12.28 9.88 -62.09
CA VAL A 93 12.33 8.42 -61.97
C VAL A 93 10.91 7.90 -61.64
N ARG A 94 10.58 6.65 -61.95
CA ARG A 94 9.31 6.02 -61.51
C ARG A 94 9.48 5.51 -60.08
N GLY A 95 8.62 5.95 -59.15
CA GLY A 95 8.64 5.55 -57.73
C GLY A 95 9.01 6.68 -56.77
N TRP A 96 9.07 6.39 -55.48
CA TRP A 96 9.54 7.34 -54.46
C TRP A 96 11.05 7.22 -54.29
N THR A 97 11.79 8.33 -54.45
CA THR A 97 13.24 8.40 -54.26
C THR A 97 13.57 9.48 -53.23
N LEU A 98 14.64 9.30 -52.47
CA LEU A 98 15.14 10.29 -51.51
C LEU A 98 16.38 10.98 -52.11
N GLN A 99 16.42 12.31 -52.03
CA GLN A 99 17.58 13.11 -52.42
C GLN A 99 18.01 13.97 -51.23
N VAL A 100 19.29 13.90 -50.87
CA VAL A 100 19.86 14.72 -49.80
C VAL A 100 20.22 16.09 -50.37
N GLU A 101 19.48 17.13 -50.00
CA GLU A 101 19.75 18.50 -50.45
C GLU A 101 20.87 19.18 -49.62
N TYR A 102 20.96 18.88 -48.33
CA TYR A 102 21.98 19.43 -47.42
C TYR A 102 22.21 18.50 -46.22
N GLY A 103 23.35 17.81 -46.15
CA GLY A 103 23.62 16.83 -45.08
C GLY A 103 24.43 17.37 -43.89
N MET A 104 24.85 18.64 -43.92
CA MET A 104 25.62 19.26 -42.84
C MET A 104 24.72 19.67 -41.66
N HIS A 105 25.09 19.24 -40.47
CA HIS A 105 24.43 19.58 -39.21
C HIS A 105 25.29 20.60 -38.44
N ASN A 106 24.67 21.69 -37.99
CA ASN A 106 25.30 22.72 -37.15
C ASN A 106 25.22 22.40 -35.65
N HIS A 107 25.02 21.13 -35.32
CA HIS A 107 24.96 20.62 -33.97
C HIS A 107 25.52 19.20 -33.97
N ASP A 108 26.09 18.78 -32.84
CA ASP A 108 26.55 17.40 -32.67
C ASP A 108 25.40 16.40 -32.82
N LEU A 109 25.70 15.24 -33.40
CA LEU A 109 24.78 14.11 -33.49
C LEU A 109 24.61 13.46 -32.12
N SER A 110 23.38 13.05 -31.80
CA SER A 110 23.09 12.53 -30.46
C SER A 110 23.52 11.06 -30.35
N ASN A 111 24.50 10.77 -29.49
CA ASN A 111 24.95 9.41 -29.20
C ASN A 111 23.86 8.55 -28.49
N LEU A 112 22.84 9.19 -27.94
CA LEU A 112 21.67 8.53 -27.33
C LEU A 112 20.39 9.29 -27.74
N LEU A 113 19.43 8.64 -28.39
CA LEU A 113 18.13 9.26 -28.75
C LEU A 113 17.06 9.07 -27.67
N THR A 114 17.36 8.33 -26.61
CA THR A 114 16.50 8.14 -25.44
C THR A 114 16.25 9.49 -24.75
N GLY A 115 14.97 9.87 -24.60
CA GLY A 115 14.58 11.17 -24.05
C GLY A 115 14.38 12.29 -25.07
N HIS A 116 14.62 12.03 -26.37
CA HIS A 116 14.35 12.99 -27.43
C HIS A 116 12.86 13.40 -27.46
N SER A 117 12.59 14.70 -27.47
CA SER A 117 11.24 15.27 -27.28
C SER A 117 10.24 14.82 -28.35
N PHE A 118 10.70 14.70 -29.60
CA PHE A 118 9.94 14.28 -30.78
C PHE A 118 9.83 12.76 -30.93
N LEU A 119 10.93 12.01 -30.82
CA LEU A 119 10.94 10.56 -31.06
C LEU A 119 10.30 9.76 -29.92
N GLY A 120 10.28 10.28 -28.69
CA GLY A 120 9.59 9.67 -27.56
C GLY A 120 8.12 10.08 -27.43
N ARG A 121 7.47 10.51 -28.53
CA ARG A 121 6.03 10.86 -28.53
C ARG A 121 5.19 9.61 -28.71
N LEU A 122 4.13 9.53 -27.93
CA LEU A 122 3.13 8.48 -28.08
C LEU A 122 2.33 8.66 -29.38
N SER A 123 2.11 7.56 -30.08
CA SER A 123 1.18 7.44 -31.20
C SER A 123 -0.27 7.69 -30.74
N HIS A 124 -1.22 7.73 -31.68
CA HIS A 124 -2.62 7.87 -31.33
C HIS A 124 -3.13 6.64 -30.56
N ASP A 125 -2.78 5.44 -31.02
CA ASP A 125 -3.19 4.18 -30.39
C ASP A 125 -2.56 4.00 -29.00
N GLU A 126 -1.28 4.37 -28.84
CA GLU A 126 -0.61 4.36 -27.54
C GLU A 126 -1.27 5.35 -26.56
N LYS A 127 -1.79 6.49 -27.04
CA LYS A 127 -2.56 7.43 -26.18
C LYS A 127 -3.91 6.86 -25.76
N ASN A 128 -4.60 6.14 -26.65
CA ASN A 128 -5.87 5.48 -26.32
C ASN A 128 -5.64 4.38 -25.28
N LEU A 129 -4.65 3.51 -25.51
CA LEU A 129 -4.22 2.49 -24.56
C LEU A 129 -3.78 3.11 -23.23
N LEU A 130 -3.03 4.22 -23.25
CA LEU A 130 -2.68 4.97 -22.04
C LEU A 130 -3.93 5.40 -21.27
N GLY A 131 -4.96 5.86 -21.96
CA GLY A 131 -6.22 6.29 -21.36
C GLY A 131 -6.92 5.15 -20.62
N ASP A 132 -7.01 3.98 -21.24
CA ASP A 132 -7.64 2.79 -20.65
C ASP A 132 -6.81 2.21 -19.50
N MET A 133 -5.49 2.13 -19.64
CA MET A 133 -4.61 1.75 -18.54
C MET A 133 -4.65 2.77 -17.39
N THR A 134 -4.87 4.05 -17.69
CA THR A 134 -5.03 5.10 -16.68
C THR A 134 -6.36 4.96 -15.92
N LYS A 135 -7.47 4.70 -16.62
CA LYS A 135 -8.78 4.40 -16.01
C LYS A 135 -8.69 3.21 -15.05
N ASN A 136 -7.93 2.19 -15.44
CA ASN A 136 -7.71 0.97 -14.64
C ASN A 136 -6.56 1.11 -13.62
N MET A 137 -6.13 2.33 -13.30
CA MET A 137 -5.11 2.64 -12.28
C MET A 137 -3.76 1.93 -12.47
N VAL A 138 -3.41 1.55 -13.71
CA VAL A 138 -2.14 0.88 -14.00
C VAL A 138 -0.98 1.84 -13.72
N LYS A 139 0.09 1.29 -13.13
CA LYS A 139 1.27 2.08 -12.76
C LYS A 139 1.97 2.64 -14.01
N PRO A 140 2.45 3.90 -14.00
CA PRO A 140 3.14 4.48 -15.15
C PRO A 140 4.30 3.63 -15.68
N ARG A 141 5.03 2.94 -14.79
CA ARG A 141 6.11 2.02 -15.18
C ARG A 141 5.60 0.80 -15.96
N ASN A 142 4.43 0.27 -15.59
CA ASN A 142 3.82 -0.86 -16.28
C ASN A 142 3.24 -0.42 -17.62
N ILE A 143 2.65 0.79 -17.70
CA ILE A 143 2.25 1.41 -18.97
C ILE A 143 3.46 1.53 -19.91
N LEU A 144 4.58 2.02 -19.39
CA LEU A 144 5.82 2.11 -20.16
C LEU A 144 6.32 0.74 -20.62
N MET A 145 6.31 -0.28 -19.75
CA MET A 145 6.67 -1.65 -20.13
C MET A 145 5.77 -2.17 -21.24
N THR A 146 4.44 -2.04 -21.10
CA THR A 146 3.49 -2.44 -22.13
C THR A 146 3.76 -1.75 -23.47
N PHE A 147 4.12 -0.46 -23.49
CA PHE A 147 4.48 0.22 -24.74
C PHE A 147 5.79 -0.27 -25.35
N ARG A 148 6.74 -0.70 -24.52
CA ARG A 148 7.98 -1.33 -25.00
C ARG A 148 7.74 -2.74 -25.53
N ASP A 149 6.81 -3.49 -24.93
CA ASP A 149 6.45 -4.82 -25.41
C ASP A 149 5.73 -4.75 -26.77
N HIS A 150 4.89 -3.72 -26.99
CA HIS A 150 4.24 -3.50 -28.29
C HIS A 150 5.18 -2.88 -29.34
N ASN A 151 6.24 -2.21 -28.90
CA ASN A 151 7.19 -1.51 -29.76
C ASN A 151 8.58 -1.44 -29.09
N GLU A 152 9.42 -2.45 -29.36
CA GLU A 152 10.79 -2.54 -28.81
C GLU A 152 11.65 -1.31 -29.15
N GLU A 153 11.31 -0.63 -30.24
CA GLU A 153 11.98 0.56 -30.72
C GLU A 153 11.52 1.87 -30.04
N SER A 154 10.56 1.80 -29.11
CA SER A 154 9.96 2.96 -28.45
C SER A 154 10.97 3.73 -27.59
N LEU A 155 11.22 4.99 -27.95
CA LEU A 155 12.08 5.91 -27.19
C LEU A 155 11.31 6.68 -26.10
N THR A 156 10.08 6.23 -25.80
CA THR A 156 9.23 6.82 -24.77
C THR A 156 9.90 6.69 -23.39
N THR A 157 9.80 7.76 -22.61
CA THR A 157 10.32 7.81 -21.24
C THR A 157 9.19 7.84 -20.23
N ILE A 158 9.50 7.46 -18.99
CA ILE A 158 8.52 7.52 -17.90
C ILE A 158 7.92 8.92 -17.71
N LYS A 159 8.73 9.97 -17.91
CA LYS A 159 8.28 11.37 -17.86
C LYS A 159 7.21 11.66 -18.92
N LYS A 160 7.35 11.09 -20.12
CA LYS A 160 6.34 11.22 -21.19
C LYS A 160 5.04 10.53 -20.83
N ILE A 161 5.10 9.36 -20.17
CA ILE A 161 3.91 8.68 -19.64
C ILE A 161 3.20 9.55 -18.60
N TYR A 162 3.93 10.11 -17.63
CA TYR A 162 3.35 11.01 -16.64
C TYR A 162 2.66 12.23 -17.30
N ASN A 163 3.35 12.88 -18.24
CA ASN A 163 2.79 14.03 -18.96
C ASN A 163 1.56 13.65 -19.80
N ALA A 164 1.59 12.51 -20.50
CA ALA A 164 0.47 12.03 -21.31
C ALA A 164 -0.73 11.66 -20.44
N ARG A 165 -0.50 11.04 -19.27
CA ARG A 165 -1.53 10.74 -18.27
C ARG A 165 -2.15 12.01 -17.70
N GLN A 166 -1.34 13.02 -17.42
CA GLN A 166 -1.83 14.32 -16.99
C GLN A 166 -2.64 15.02 -18.10
N ALA A 167 -2.20 14.95 -19.36
CA ALA A 167 -2.95 15.48 -20.50
C ALA A 167 -4.28 14.76 -20.68
N TYR A 168 -4.31 13.44 -20.58
CA TYR A 168 -5.52 12.63 -20.62
C TYR A 168 -6.52 13.02 -19.52
N ARG A 169 -6.07 13.10 -18.25
CA ARG A 169 -6.92 13.58 -17.14
C ARG A 169 -7.43 15.00 -17.37
N SER A 170 -6.59 15.87 -17.91
CA SER A 170 -6.99 17.24 -18.25
C SER A 170 -8.04 17.29 -19.37
N SER A 171 -7.96 16.36 -20.34
CA SER A 171 -8.96 16.24 -21.40
C SER A 171 -10.33 15.80 -20.88
N ILE A 172 -10.37 14.87 -19.91
CA ILE A 172 -11.62 14.44 -19.25
C ILE A 172 -12.23 15.57 -18.43
N ARG A 173 -11.40 16.32 -17.71
CA ARG A 173 -11.85 17.45 -16.90
C ARG A 173 -12.50 18.54 -17.77
N GLY A 174 -11.93 18.81 -18.95
CA GLY A 174 -12.33 19.91 -19.82
C GLY A 174 -12.02 21.27 -19.21
N ASN A 175 -12.95 22.22 -19.38
CA ASN A 175 -12.86 23.58 -18.84
C ASN A 175 -13.20 23.70 -17.34
N ARG A 176 -13.63 22.61 -16.70
CA ARG A 176 -14.00 22.61 -15.28
C ARG A 176 -12.79 22.87 -14.39
N THR A 177 -13.02 23.56 -13.27
CA THR A 177 -12.02 23.61 -12.18
C THR A 177 -11.85 22.22 -11.57
N LYS A 178 -10.79 22.02 -10.77
CA LYS A 178 -10.56 20.75 -10.08
C LYS A 178 -11.72 20.37 -9.15
N MET A 179 -12.29 21.35 -8.44
CA MET A 179 -13.39 21.11 -7.51
C MET A 179 -14.71 20.87 -8.25
N GLN A 180 -15.00 21.64 -9.31
CA GLN A 180 -16.17 21.37 -10.16
C GLN A 180 -16.12 19.97 -10.77
N HIS A 181 -14.93 19.51 -11.17
CA HIS A 181 -14.76 18.16 -11.66
C HIS A 181 -14.97 17.11 -10.58
N LEU A 182 -14.40 17.30 -9.38
CA LEU A 182 -14.64 16.41 -8.24
C LEU A 182 -16.14 16.29 -7.93
N MET A 183 -16.85 17.42 -7.84
CA MET A 183 -18.30 17.41 -7.60
C MET A 183 -19.05 16.69 -8.72
N SER A 184 -18.68 16.92 -9.98
CA SER A 184 -19.32 16.21 -11.10
C SER A 184 -19.13 14.70 -11.04
N LEU A 185 -17.98 14.23 -10.53
CA LEU A 185 -17.70 12.80 -10.36
C LEU A 185 -18.49 12.23 -9.17
N MET A 186 -18.54 12.95 -8.05
CA MET A 186 -19.32 12.57 -6.88
C MET A 186 -20.83 12.48 -7.18
N GLU A 187 -21.38 13.46 -7.91
CA GLU A 187 -22.78 13.44 -8.37
C GLU A 187 -23.06 12.26 -9.31
N ARG A 188 -22.21 12.07 -10.34
CA ARG A 188 -22.35 10.98 -11.31
C ARG A 188 -22.36 9.61 -10.62
N ASP A 189 -21.47 9.42 -9.66
CA ASP A 189 -21.28 8.15 -8.96
C ASP A 189 -22.08 8.09 -7.63
N LYS A 190 -23.01 9.03 -7.43
CA LYS A 190 -23.98 9.09 -6.32
C LYS A 190 -23.35 9.05 -4.92
N TYR A 191 -22.16 9.63 -4.77
CA TYR A 191 -21.53 9.80 -3.47
C TYR A 191 -22.32 10.79 -2.63
N VAL A 192 -22.44 10.52 -1.34
CA VAL A 192 -22.91 11.51 -0.37
C VAL A 192 -21.69 12.26 0.16
N TYR A 193 -21.71 13.58 0.07
CA TYR A 193 -20.58 14.41 0.48
C TYR A 193 -21.06 15.68 1.19
N ARG A 194 -20.21 16.22 2.06
CA ARG A 194 -20.33 17.57 2.62
C ARG A 194 -18.98 18.25 2.60
N TYR A 195 -19.01 19.56 2.52
CA TYR A 195 -17.82 20.38 2.63
C TYR A 195 -18.14 21.67 3.38
N ARG A 196 -17.09 22.32 3.90
CA ARG A 196 -17.15 23.70 4.37
C ARG A 196 -15.96 24.48 3.85
N LYS A 197 -16.17 25.76 3.59
CA LYS A 197 -15.16 26.71 3.11
C LYS A 197 -14.49 27.42 4.29
N VAL A 198 -13.32 28.02 4.03
CA VAL A 198 -12.71 28.97 4.97
C VAL A 198 -13.58 30.22 5.01
N ASN A 199 -13.77 30.83 6.19
CA ASN A 199 -14.59 32.03 6.33
C ASN A 199 -14.12 33.12 5.35
N ASP A 200 -15.08 33.75 4.67
CA ASP A 200 -14.85 34.85 3.70
C ASP A 200 -13.95 34.47 2.51
N SER A 201 -13.84 33.18 2.20
CA SER A 201 -13.03 32.65 1.09
C SER A 201 -13.74 31.49 0.39
N ASP A 202 -13.41 31.28 -0.89
CA ASP A 202 -13.81 30.09 -1.64
C ASP A 202 -12.88 28.90 -1.44
N GLU A 203 -11.87 29.01 -0.59
CA GLU A 203 -10.95 27.93 -0.26
C GLU A 203 -11.65 26.81 0.53
N LEU A 204 -11.46 25.57 0.07
CA LEU A 204 -11.91 24.38 0.78
C LEU A 204 -11.22 24.25 2.14
N ARG A 205 -12.03 24.16 3.21
CA ARG A 205 -11.55 23.93 4.57
C ARG A 205 -11.55 22.44 4.91
N ASP A 206 -12.73 21.82 4.88
CA ASP A 206 -12.90 20.41 5.17
C ASP A 206 -13.88 19.81 4.14
N ILE A 207 -13.65 18.56 3.73
CA ILE A 207 -14.55 17.80 2.84
C ILE A 207 -14.60 16.35 3.31
N LEU A 208 -15.81 15.79 3.39
CA LEU A 208 -16.05 14.39 3.68
C LEU A 208 -16.91 13.80 2.57
N TRP A 209 -16.62 12.57 2.17
CA TRP A 209 -17.45 11.82 1.22
C TRP A 209 -17.57 10.34 1.60
N ALA A 210 -18.70 9.75 1.24
CA ALA A 210 -19.03 8.34 1.46
C ALA A 210 -19.69 7.75 0.21
N HIS A 211 -19.25 6.54 -0.17
CA HIS A 211 -19.81 5.81 -1.31
C HIS A 211 -21.19 5.22 -0.93
N PRO A 212 -22.19 5.19 -1.83
CA PRO A 212 -23.53 4.67 -1.53
C PRO A 212 -23.53 3.23 -0.98
N ASP A 213 -22.81 2.31 -1.62
CA ASP A 213 -22.66 0.93 -1.10
C ASP A 213 -21.95 0.86 0.26
N SER A 214 -21.03 1.79 0.56
CA SER A 214 -20.41 1.88 1.89
C SER A 214 -21.39 2.36 2.95
N ILE A 215 -22.34 3.23 2.58
CA ILE A 215 -23.45 3.65 3.44
C ILE A 215 -24.37 2.45 3.71
N ALA A 216 -24.71 1.66 2.68
CA ALA A 216 -25.49 0.44 2.87
C ALA A 216 -24.79 -0.55 3.81
N LEU A 217 -23.47 -0.73 3.64
CA LEU A 217 -22.65 -1.57 4.53
C LEU A 217 -22.63 -1.06 5.97
N VAL A 218 -22.41 0.24 6.22
CA VAL A 218 -22.38 0.74 7.61
C VAL A 218 -23.74 0.60 8.27
N ASN A 219 -24.85 0.79 7.54
CA ASN A 219 -26.19 0.51 8.06
C ASN A 219 -26.40 -0.99 8.38
N LYS A 220 -25.64 -1.92 7.81
CA LYS A 220 -25.69 -3.33 8.24
C LYS A 220 -24.68 -3.64 9.35
N PHE A 221 -23.55 -2.95 9.39
CA PHE A 221 -22.39 -3.26 10.23
C PHE A 221 -21.89 -2.05 11.05
N HIS A 222 -22.80 -1.28 11.65
CA HIS A 222 -22.49 -0.05 12.41
C HIS A 222 -21.93 -0.30 13.82
N LEU A 223 -21.98 -1.54 14.33
CA LEU A 223 -21.70 -1.83 15.75
C LEU A 223 -20.28 -1.40 16.16
N VAL A 224 -19.30 -1.59 15.28
CA VAL A 224 -17.89 -1.28 15.54
C VAL A 224 -17.32 -0.46 14.40
N LEU A 225 -16.87 0.75 14.71
CA LEU A 225 -16.17 1.64 13.77
C LEU A 225 -14.72 1.79 14.18
N ILE A 226 -13.82 1.92 13.21
CA ILE A 226 -12.40 2.12 13.44
C ILE A 226 -11.99 3.36 12.65
N MET A 227 -11.30 4.28 13.32
CA MET A 227 -10.95 5.56 12.75
C MET A 227 -9.46 5.81 12.95
N ASP A 228 -8.78 6.21 11.90
CA ASP A 228 -7.38 6.60 11.95
C ASP A 228 -7.12 7.72 10.94
N THR A 229 -6.15 8.58 11.25
CA THR A 229 -5.79 9.71 10.39
C THR A 229 -4.43 9.48 9.76
N THR A 230 -4.36 9.69 8.44
CA THR A 230 -3.15 9.47 7.67
C THR A 230 -2.71 10.69 6.88
N TYR A 231 -1.40 10.72 6.62
CA TYR A 231 -0.72 11.81 5.93
C TYR A 231 -0.08 11.35 4.62
N LYS A 232 0.43 12.31 3.85
CA LYS A 232 1.11 12.09 2.56
C LYS A 232 0.19 11.40 1.54
N THR A 233 -1.05 11.88 1.44
CA THR A 233 -2.05 11.37 0.49
C THR A 233 -2.29 12.35 -0.67
N CYS A 234 -2.14 13.65 -0.45
CA CYS A 234 -2.29 14.68 -1.48
C CYS A 234 -1.27 15.81 -1.35
N LYS A 235 -1.15 16.61 -2.42
CA LYS A 235 -0.19 17.72 -2.51
C LYS A 235 -0.47 18.87 -1.52
N TYR A 236 -1.70 18.95 -1.01
CA TYR A 236 -2.14 19.97 -0.06
C TYR A 236 -1.70 19.70 1.38
N ARG A 237 -1.12 18.51 1.66
CA ARG A 237 -0.63 18.10 2.98
C ARG A 237 -1.70 18.13 4.08
N LEU A 238 -2.96 17.95 3.70
CA LEU A 238 -4.05 17.81 4.65
C LEU A 238 -4.04 16.42 5.29
N PRO A 239 -4.35 16.30 6.60
CA PRO A 239 -4.71 15.03 7.22
C PRO A 239 -5.94 14.44 6.54
N LEU A 240 -5.87 13.14 6.23
CA LEU A 240 -6.98 12.34 5.72
C LEU A 240 -7.45 11.42 6.84
N LEU A 241 -8.62 11.69 7.41
CA LEU A 241 -9.31 10.76 8.30
C LEU A 241 -10.00 9.69 7.45
N GLU A 242 -9.65 8.43 7.67
CA GLU A 242 -10.37 7.29 7.11
C GLU A 242 -11.17 6.59 8.21
N ILE A 243 -12.46 6.37 7.93
CA ILE A 243 -13.37 5.64 8.81
C ILE A 243 -13.67 4.30 8.15
N VAL A 244 -13.42 3.20 8.86
CA VAL A 244 -13.61 1.83 8.35
C VAL A 244 -14.50 1.01 9.28
N GLY A 245 -15.18 0.03 8.71
CA GLY A 245 -15.98 -0.97 9.43
C GLY A 245 -15.49 -2.39 9.17
N ALA A 246 -16.08 -3.35 9.88
CA ALA A 246 -15.84 -4.77 9.69
C ALA A 246 -17.16 -5.52 9.42
N THR A 247 -17.18 -6.38 8.41
CA THR A 247 -18.35 -7.21 8.10
C THR A 247 -18.42 -8.46 8.97
N SER A 248 -19.55 -9.17 8.93
CA SER A 248 -19.72 -10.49 9.56
C SER A 248 -18.69 -11.52 9.10
N THR A 249 -18.10 -11.37 7.92
CA THR A 249 -17.10 -12.31 7.38
C THR A 249 -15.67 -11.91 7.72
N GLY A 250 -15.48 -10.87 8.55
CA GLY A 250 -14.17 -10.38 8.97
C GLY A 250 -13.47 -9.49 7.93
N MET A 251 -14.15 -9.12 6.84
CA MET A 251 -13.62 -8.21 5.82
C MET A 251 -13.69 -6.76 6.30
N THR A 252 -12.69 -5.95 5.95
CA THR A 252 -12.69 -4.49 6.19
C THR A 252 -13.36 -3.78 5.02
N PHE A 253 -14.13 -2.72 5.29
CA PHE A 253 -14.63 -1.81 4.28
C PHE A 253 -14.45 -0.35 4.70
N SER A 254 -14.10 0.51 3.75
CA SER A 254 -14.01 1.95 3.99
C SER A 254 -15.41 2.58 3.92
N ILE A 255 -15.79 3.26 5.00
CA ILE A 255 -17.10 3.92 5.16
C ILE A 255 -17.07 5.31 4.55
N ALA A 256 -16.10 6.11 4.99
CA ALA A 256 -15.99 7.51 4.65
C ALA A 256 -14.53 7.98 4.69
N PHE A 257 -14.25 9.02 3.90
CA PHE A 257 -12.96 9.71 3.85
C PHE A 257 -13.20 11.19 4.11
N ALA A 258 -12.38 11.80 4.97
CA ALA A 258 -12.45 13.22 5.25
C ALA A 258 -11.08 13.88 5.17
N TYR A 259 -10.96 14.88 4.30
CA TYR A 259 -9.84 15.81 4.36
C TYR A 259 -10.17 16.92 5.34
N LEU A 260 -9.31 17.09 6.34
CA LEU A 260 -9.48 18.10 7.37
C LEU A 260 -8.41 19.18 7.27
N GLN A 261 -8.76 20.44 7.50
CA GLN A 261 -7.78 21.53 7.57
C GLN A 261 -6.80 21.31 8.74
N SER A 262 -7.28 20.75 9.85
CA SER A 262 -6.48 20.46 11.04
C SER A 262 -7.08 19.32 11.86
N GLU A 263 -6.25 18.63 12.65
CA GLU A 263 -6.67 17.64 13.64
C GLU A 263 -7.12 18.33 14.94
N CYS A 264 -8.20 19.13 14.86
CA CYS A 264 -8.82 19.77 16.03
C CYS A 264 -10.21 19.21 16.26
N THR A 265 -10.72 19.33 17.49
CA THR A 265 -12.04 18.77 17.88
C THR A 265 -13.16 19.29 16.98
N ASP A 266 -13.17 20.56 16.60
CA ASP A 266 -14.16 21.12 15.64
C ASP A 266 -14.15 20.38 14.30
N ASN A 267 -12.96 20.12 13.72
CA ASN A 267 -12.85 19.43 12.44
C ASN A 267 -13.38 17.98 12.53
N PHE A 268 -13.02 17.27 13.60
CA PHE A 268 -13.51 15.91 13.82
C PHE A 268 -15.00 15.88 14.15
N VAL A 269 -15.52 16.80 14.96
CA VAL A 269 -16.97 16.90 15.26
C VAL A 269 -17.74 17.10 13.97
N TRP A 270 -17.31 18.02 13.11
CA TRP A 270 -17.95 18.26 11.82
C TRP A 270 -17.99 16.99 10.94
N ALA A 271 -16.86 16.28 10.84
CA ALA A 271 -16.79 15.03 10.07
C ALA A 271 -17.68 13.92 10.67
N LEU A 272 -17.64 13.74 11.98
CA LEU A 272 -18.39 12.70 12.68
C LEU A 272 -19.89 12.98 12.72
N GLN A 273 -20.32 14.26 12.75
CA GLN A 273 -21.73 14.63 12.63
C GLN A 273 -22.32 14.15 11.31
N MET A 274 -21.60 14.34 10.19
CA MET A 274 -22.02 13.80 8.91
C MET A 274 -22.08 12.27 8.95
N LEU A 275 -21.07 11.60 9.51
CA LEU A 275 -21.08 10.14 9.64
C LEU A 275 -22.30 9.65 10.43
N LYS A 276 -22.66 10.33 11.52
CA LYS A 276 -23.81 9.98 12.37
C LYS A 276 -25.12 10.03 11.58
N GLU A 277 -25.31 11.03 10.73
CA GLU A 277 -26.51 11.15 9.89
C GLU A 277 -26.59 10.05 8.81
N LEU A 278 -25.46 9.51 8.35
CA LEU A 278 -25.43 8.39 7.40
C LEU A 278 -25.79 7.04 8.05
N ILE A 279 -25.70 6.93 9.37
CA ILE A 279 -26.04 5.72 10.13
C ILE A 279 -27.49 5.87 10.61
N THR A 280 -28.41 5.35 9.81
CA THR A 280 -29.87 5.49 10.02
C THR A 280 -30.49 4.34 10.80
N CYS A 281 -29.74 3.26 11.04
CA CYS A 281 -30.22 2.09 11.74
C CYS A 281 -29.32 1.75 12.93
N GLY A 282 -29.95 1.56 14.09
CA GLY A 282 -29.27 1.20 15.32
C GLY A 282 -28.29 2.26 15.85
N ALA A 283 -27.61 1.90 16.94
CA ALA A 283 -26.58 2.73 17.55
C ALA A 283 -25.18 2.15 17.27
N VAL A 284 -24.19 3.03 17.18
CA VAL A 284 -22.77 2.64 17.17
C VAL A 284 -22.40 2.20 18.59
N GLY A 285 -21.92 0.97 18.74
CA GLY A 285 -21.57 0.42 20.06
C GLY A 285 -20.13 0.74 20.47
N VAL A 286 -19.19 0.61 19.53
CA VAL A 286 -17.75 0.75 19.79
C VAL A 286 -17.09 1.58 18.71
N ILE A 287 -16.21 2.49 19.13
CA ILE A 287 -15.33 3.25 18.23
C ILE A 287 -13.88 3.06 18.67
N VAL A 288 -13.06 2.49 17.79
CA VAL A 288 -11.63 2.28 18.04
C VAL A 288 -10.82 3.39 17.38
N THR A 289 -10.03 4.11 18.16
CA THR A 289 -9.15 5.19 17.69
C THR A 289 -7.74 4.99 18.23
N ASP A 290 -6.77 5.74 17.72
CA ASP A 290 -5.54 5.98 18.46
C ASP A 290 -5.78 6.97 19.62
N ARG A 291 -4.72 7.35 20.35
CA ARG A 291 -4.80 8.36 21.43
C ARG A 291 -4.69 9.77 20.88
N ASP A 292 -5.59 10.15 19.97
CA ASP A 292 -5.79 11.53 19.54
C ASP A 292 -6.89 12.18 20.40
N LEU A 293 -6.48 13.09 21.30
CA LEU A 293 -7.41 13.76 22.21
C LEU A 293 -8.51 14.54 21.48
N ALA A 294 -8.21 15.14 20.33
CA ALA A 294 -9.18 15.90 19.57
C ALA A 294 -10.25 14.98 18.97
N LEU A 295 -9.84 13.83 18.43
CA LEU A 295 -10.74 12.81 17.90
C LEU A 295 -11.54 12.14 19.02
N MET A 296 -10.90 11.80 20.15
CA MET A 296 -11.58 11.23 21.33
C MET A 296 -12.67 12.17 21.86
N ASN A 297 -12.37 13.48 21.96
CA ASN A 297 -13.36 14.48 22.36
C ASN A 297 -14.52 14.57 21.36
N ALA A 298 -14.22 14.52 20.06
CA ALA A 298 -15.25 14.54 19.03
C ALA A 298 -16.15 13.30 19.09
N VAL A 299 -15.58 12.12 19.33
CA VAL A 299 -16.34 10.88 19.56
C VAL A 299 -17.28 11.05 20.76
N GLN A 300 -16.78 11.57 21.89
CA GLN A 300 -17.61 11.81 23.07
C GLN A 300 -18.76 12.80 22.82
N ILE A 301 -18.55 13.81 21.97
CA ILE A 301 -19.58 14.81 21.62
C ILE A 301 -20.64 14.21 20.68
N VAL A 302 -20.22 13.45 19.67
CA VAL A 302 -21.12 13.01 18.59
C VAL A 302 -21.77 11.65 18.89
N PHE A 303 -21.02 10.73 19.48
CA PHE A 303 -21.43 9.37 19.85
C PHE A 303 -21.22 9.14 21.36
N PRO A 304 -21.95 9.86 22.23
CA PRO A 304 -21.74 9.80 23.68
C PRO A 304 -21.98 8.41 24.29
N ASP A 305 -22.85 7.61 23.66
CA ASP A 305 -23.21 6.26 24.12
C ASP A 305 -22.25 5.16 23.59
N ALA A 306 -21.40 5.49 22.62
CA ALA A 306 -20.44 4.55 22.07
C ALA A 306 -19.22 4.42 22.99
N VAL A 307 -18.78 3.19 23.24
CA VAL A 307 -17.52 2.97 23.96
C VAL A 307 -16.36 3.30 23.05
N ASN A 308 -15.55 4.30 23.43
CA ASN A 308 -14.33 4.62 22.70
C ASN A 308 -13.13 3.83 23.24
N LEU A 309 -12.68 2.84 22.47
CA LEU A 309 -11.48 2.05 22.75
C LEU A 309 -10.25 2.70 22.14
N LEU A 310 -9.12 2.58 22.83
CA LEU A 310 -7.81 2.97 22.32
C LEU A 310 -7.12 1.78 21.67
N CYS A 311 -6.48 2.03 20.53
CA CYS A 311 -5.71 1.04 19.81
C CYS A 311 -4.60 0.47 20.71
N LEU A 312 -4.77 -0.80 21.09
CA LEU A 312 -3.84 -1.45 22.01
C LEU A 312 -2.42 -1.55 21.43
N PHE A 313 -2.30 -1.78 20.12
CA PHE A 313 -1.00 -1.80 19.44
C PHE A 313 -0.26 -0.47 19.60
N HIS A 314 -0.94 0.67 19.38
CA HIS A 314 -0.35 1.99 19.55
C HIS A 314 0.01 2.31 21.00
N VAL A 315 -0.82 1.91 21.96
CA VAL A 315 -0.51 2.03 23.39
C VAL A 315 0.78 1.27 23.71
N CYS A 316 0.84 -0.03 23.40
CA CYS A 316 2.00 -0.87 23.65
C CYS A 316 3.26 -0.37 22.92
N LYS A 317 3.12 0.13 21.68
CA LYS A 317 4.22 0.72 20.91
C LYS A 317 4.79 1.96 21.60
N ASN A 318 3.94 2.84 22.13
CA ASN A 318 4.36 4.05 22.85
C ASN A 318 5.01 3.73 24.19
N VAL A 319 4.43 2.80 24.98
CA VAL A 319 5.00 2.35 26.25
C VAL A 319 6.36 1.70 26.03
N ARG A 320 6.48 0.79 25.05
CA ARG A 320 7.76 0.16 24.68
C ARG A 320 8.82 1.17 24.24
N ALA A 321 8.42 2.19 23.49
CA ALA A 321 9.32 3.26 23.07
C ALA A 321 9.86 4.05 24.27
N LYS A 322 9.00 4.41 25.23
CA LYS A 322 9.42 5.06 26.47
C LYS A 322 10.34 4.16 27.30
N CYS A 323 9.99 2.88 27.46
CA CYS A 323 10.82 1.92 28.20
C CYS A 323 12.25 1.84 27.64
N LYS A 324 12.42 1.83 26.31
CA LYS A 324 13.74 1.81 25.66
C LYS A 324 14.64 3.01 26.04
N LEU A 325 14.07 4.11 26.50
CA LEU A 325 14.81 5.32 26.88
C LEU A 325 15.10 5.38 28.37
N THR A 326 14.09 5.10 29.18
CA THR A 326 14.11 5.41 30.62
C THR A 326 14.52 4.22 31.46
N VAL A 327 14.44 3.00 30.92
CA VAL A 327 14.80 1.78 31.64
C VAL A 327 16.20 1.32 31.24
N SER A 328 17.10 1.34 32.21
CA SER A 328 18.48 0.84 32.11
C SER A 328 18.83 -0.02 33.32
N PRO A 329 19.61 -1.11 33.17
CA PRO A 329 20.23 -1.61 31.93
C PRO A 329 19.24 -2.33 30.99
N LYS A 330 19.64 -2.54 29.73
CA LYS A 330 18.82 -3.17 28.68
C LYS A 330 18.17 -4.49 29.12
N LYS A 331 18.86 -5.29 29.95
CA LYS A 331 18.37 -6.56 30.50
C LYS A 331 17.08 -6.41 31.33
N LYS A 332 16.89 -5.31 32.07
CA LYS A 332 15.69 -5.07 32.88
C LYS A 332 14.46 -4.66 32.03
N ARG A 333 14.64 -4.27 30.76
CA ARG A 333 13.53 -3.85 29.88
C ARG A 333 12.53 -4.97 29.60
N GLN A 334 13.03 -6.20 29.43
CA GLN A 334 12.18 -7.35 29.15
C GLN A 334 11.23 -7.62 30.32
N MET A 335 11.77 -7.67 31.54
CA MET A 335 11.00 -7.84 32.78
C MET A 335 9.93 -6.74 32.96
N VAL A 336 10.28 -5.48 32.70
CA VAL A 336 9.32 -4.36 32.76
C VAL A 336 8.21 -4.50 31.72
N MET A 337 8.55 -4.92 30.50
CA MET A 337 7.55 -5.11 29.44
C MET A 337 6.67 -6.34 29.67
N GLU A 338 7.18 -7.42 30.26
CA GLU A 338 6.39 -8.58 30.68
C GLU A 338 5.39 -8.20 31.78
N ALA A 339 5.81 -7.42 32.77
CA ALA A 339 4.91 -6.91 33.80
C ALA A 339 3.84 -5.95 33.21
N TRP A 340 4.21 -5.12 32.21
CA TRP A 340 3.25 -4.30 31.47
C TRP A 340 2.22 -5.15 30.71
N GLU A 341 2.66 -6.21 30.04
CA GLU A 341 1.77 -7.14 29.34
C GLU A 341 0.80 -7.82 30.32
N GLY A 342 1.26 -8.22 31.51
CA GLY A 342 0.40 -8.73 32.58
C GLY A 342 -0.70 -7.73 33.00
N VAL A 343 -0.39 -6.43 33.07
CA VAL A 343 -1.37 -5.37 33.39
C VAL A 343 -2.39 -5.18 32.27
N VAL A 344 -2.00 -5.36 31.02
CA VAL A 344 -2.85 -5.12 29.84
C VAL A 344 -3.79 -6.29 29.55
N TYR A 345 -3.28 -7.51 29.64
CA TYR A 345 -3.97 -8.75 29.24
C TYR A 345 -4.61 -9.49 30.44
N CYS A 346 -4.75 -8.81 31.58
CA CYS A 346 -5.48 -9.35 32.72
C CYS A 346 -6.97 -9.51 32.38
N SER A 347 -7.57 -10.62 32.79
CA SER A 347 -8.93 -10.97 32.39
C SER A 347 -10.03 -10.28 33.19
N ASP A 348 -9.73 -9.84 34.41
CA ASP A 348 -10.68 -9.16 35.29
C ASP A 348 -10.00 -8.13 36.20
N GLU A 349 -10.81 -7.38 36.95
CA GLU A 349 -10.33 -6.30 37.81
C GLU A 349 -9.54 -6.80 39.03
N VAL A 350 -9.73 -8.04 39.46
CA VAL A 350 -8.98 -8.63 40.58
C VAL A 350 -7.57 -8.95 40.12
N GLU A 351 -7.45 -9.65 38.99
CA GLU A 351 -6.17 -9.93 38.34
C GLU A 351 -5.44 -8.62 37.97
N TYR A 352 -6.16 -7.62 37.46
CA TYR A 352 -5.59 -6.30 37.18
C TYR A 352 -4.89 -5.69 38.42
N ARG A 353 -5.54 -5.70 39.59
CA ARG A 353 -4.94 -5.14 40.82
C ARG A 353 -3.66 -5.90 41.19
N GLN A 354 -3.68 -7.22 41.07
CA GLN A 354 -2.50 -8.06 41.37
C GLN A 354 -1.35 -7.76 40.39
N GLN A 355 -1.63 -7.72 39.09
CA GLN A 355 -0.64 -7.43 38.06
C GLN A 355 -0.11 -5.99 38.16
N LEU A 356 -0.95 -5.03 38.56
CA LEU A 356 -0.53 -3.66 38.80
C LEU A 356 0.46 -3.57 39.98
N GLU A 357 0.26 -4.32 41.06
CA GLU A 357 1.22 -4.38 42.16
C GLU A 357 2.53 -5.05 41.75
N VAL A 358 2.48 -6.10 40.92
CA VAL A 358 3.69 -6.69 40.31
C VAL A 358 4.42 -5.66 39.46
N PHE A 359 3.71 -4.94 38.59
CA PHE A 359 4.26 -3.91 37.74
C PHE A 359 4.91 -2.77 38.53
N LYS A 360 4.27 -2.31 39.61
CA LYS A 360 4.84 -1.30 40.54
C LYS A 360 6.15 -1.79 41.15
N LYS A 361 6.19 -3.02 41.67
CA LYS A 361 7.41 -3.61 42.26
C LYS A 361 8.54 -3.71 41.23
N VAL A 362 8.23 -4.18 40.03
CA VAL A 362 9.19 -4.29 38.91
C VAL A 362 9.71 -2.92 38.46
N CYS A 363 8.86 -1.88 38.53
CA CYS A 363 9.21 -0.52 38.13
C CYS A 363 9.74 0.36 39.26
N ASN A 364 9.99 -0.18 40.46
CA ASN A 364 10.44 0.60 41.63
C ASN A 364 11.73 1.38 41.36
N ASP A 365 12.68 0.75 40.65
CA ASP A 365 13.94 1.38 40.23
C ASP A 365 13.78 2.38 39.06
N PHE A 366 12.56 2.51 38.51
CA PHE A 366 12.26 3.19 37.26
C PHE A 366 11.08 4.16 37.38
N SER A 367 11.06 4.98 38.43
CA SER A 367 9.98 5.95 38.71
C SER A 367 9.58 6.78 37.48
N ASN A 368 10.53 7.36 36.75
CA ASN A 368 10.24 8.12 35.52
C ASN A 368 9.46 7.33 34.45
N PHE A 369 9.66 6.01 34.36
CA PHE A 369 8.90 5.15 33.45
C PHE A 369 7.52 4.83 34.05
N HIS A 370 7.49 4.44 35.32
CA HIS A 370 6.27 4.17 36.06
C HIS A 370 5.31 5.36 36.00
N ASP A 371 5.77 6.55 36.35
CA ASP A 371 4.95 7.78 36.42
C ASP A 371 4.41 8.13 35.04
N TYR A 372 5.23 7.99 33.99
CA TYR A 372 4.74 8.14 32.62
C TYR A 372 3.62 7.15 32.30
N VAL A 373 3.79 5.85 32.60
CA VAL A 373 2.76 4.84 32.30
C VAL A 373 1.50 5.10 33.12
N HIS A 374 1.67 5.37 34.40
CA HIS A 374 0.60 5.57 35.36
C HIS A 374 -0.22 6.82 35.04
N GLU A 375 0.43 7.97 34.87
CA GLU A 375 -0.24 9.26 34.61
C GLU A 375 -0.77 9.39 33.18
N GLN A 376 -0.07 8.84 32.18
CA GLN A 376 -0.44 9.06 30.79
C GLN A 376 -1.36 7.98 30.22
N TRP A 377 -1.41 6.79 30.81
CA TRP A 377 -2.17 5.65 30.26
C TRP A 377 -3.12 5.04 31.28
N LEU A 378 -2.65 4.66 32.47
CA LEU A 378 -3.48 3.91 33.41
C LEU A 378 -4.56 4.77 34.07
N ILE A 379 -4.19 5.92 34.65
CA ILE A 379 -5.15 6.86 35.28
C ILE A 379 -6.23 7.30 34.28
N PRO A 380 -5.89 7.87 33.10
CA PRO A 380 -6.91 8.47 32.24
C PRO A 380 -7.64 7.46 31.34
N HIS A 381 -7.05 6.28 31.07
CA HIS A 381 -7.46 5.48 29.91
C HIS A 381 -7.50 3.95 30.10
N LYS A 382 -7.21 3.39 31.28
CA LYS A 382 -7.16 1.91 31.47
C LYS A 382 -8.39 1.17 30.93
N GLU A 383 -9.59 1.73 31.14
CA GLU A 383 -10.87 1.15 30.71
C GLU A 383 -11.00 1.05 29.19
N ARG A 384 -10.17 1.78 28.43
CA ARG A 384 -10.23 1.87 26.97
C ARG A 384 -9.29 0.89 26.25
N PHE A 385 -8.38 0.20 26.96
CA PHE A 385 -7.43 -0.72 26.32
C PHE A 385 -7.03 -1.96 27.15
N VAL A 386 -7.32 -1.99 28.45
CA VAL A 386 -7.03 -3.16 29.30
C VAL A 386 -8.16 -4.18 29.21
N GLU A 387 -7.82 -5.44 29.00
CA GLU A 387 -8.78 -6.53 28.73
C GLU A 387 -9.82 -6.73 29.83
N ALA A 388 -9.47 -6.47 31.09
CA ALA A 388 -10.40 -6.51 32.22
C ALA A 388 -11.65 -5.61 32.04
N TRP A 389 -11.54 -4.55 31.25
CA TRP A 389 -12.67 -3.67 30.90
C TRP A 389 -13.12 -3.86 29.46
N THR A 390 -12.19 -4.01 28.50
CA THR A 390 -12.58 -4.12 27.09
C THR A 390 -13.33 -5.43 26.80
N ASN A 391 -13.05 -6.51 27.53
CA ASN A 391 -13.79 -7.77 27.41
C ASN A 391 -15.25 -7.68 27.88
N LYS A 392 -15.66 -6.57 28.50
CA LYS A 392 -17.06 -6.29 28.87
C LYS A 392 -17.87 -5.65 27.72
N VAL A 393 -17.25 -5.44 26.57
CA VAL A 393 -17.81 -4.67 25.45
C VAL A 393 -17.81 -5.51 24.17
N MET A 394 -18.87 -5.41 23.36
CA MET A 394 -19.02 -6.17 22.12
C MET A 394 -18.24 -5.56 20.94
N HIS A 395 -16.91 -5.58 21.03
CA HIS A 395 -16.01 -5.01 20.03
C HIS A 395 -15.69 -5.94 18.84
N LEU A 396 -16.24 -7.16 18.81
CA LEU A 396 -16.09 -8.16 17.74
C LEU A 396 -14.62 -8.46 17.38
N GLY A 397 -13.74 -8.48 18.39
CA GLY A 397 -12.31 -8.70 18.20
C GLY A 397 -11.53 -7.48 17.68
N ASN A 398 -12.15 -6.32 17.50
CA ASN A 398 -11.47 -5.10 17.05
C ASN A 398 -11.04 -4.25 18.24
N THR A 399 -9.78 -4.39 18.65
CA THR A 399 -9.15 -3.57 19.71
C THR A 399 -7.96 -2.74 19.19
N THR A 400 -7.76 -2.73 17.87
CA THR A 400 -6.65 -2.03 17.20
C THR A 400 -7.12 -1.28 15.96
N THR A 401 -6.34 -0.26 15.55
CA THR A 401 -6.52 0.49 14.29
C THR A 401 -5.93 -0.22 13.07
N ASN A 402 -5.45 -1.46 13.21
CA ASN A 402 -4.77 -2.20 12.14
C ASN A 402 -5.58 -2.27 10.83
N ARG A 403 -6.92 -2.34 10.93
CA ARG A 403 -7.80 -2.33 9.75
C ARG A 403 -7.74 -1.00 8.99
N ALA A 404 -7.75 0.12 9.70
CA ALA A 404 -7.60 1.45 9.11
C ALA A 404 -6.18 1.64 8.56
N GLU A 405 -5.14 1.19 9.26
CA GLU A 405 -3.76 1.22 8.76
C GLU A 405 -3.56 0.39 7.49
N SER A 406 -4.21 -0.78 7.40
CA SER A 406 -4.21 -1.63 6.20
C SER A 406 -4.95 -0.97 5.03
N ALA A 407 -6.07 -0.29 5.30
CA ALA A 407 -6.79 0.50 4.31
C ALA A 407 -5.96 1.70 3.83
N HIS A 408 -5.31 2.42 4.74
CA HIS A 408 -4.34 3.48 4.42
C HIS A 408 -3.23 2.97 3.49
N TRP A 409 -2.66 1.80 3.78
CA TRP A 409 -1.63 1.20 2.94
C TRP A 409 -2.17 0.85 1.55
N SER A 410 -3.36 0.28 1.47
CA SER A 410 -4.04 -0.05 0.21
C SER A 410 -4.27 1.20 -0.65
N LEU A 411 -4.78 2.27 -0.05
CA LEU A 411 -5.00 3.55 -0.71
C LEU A 411 -3.68 4.16 -1.20
N LYS A 412 -2.67 4.26 -0.33
CA LYS A 412 -1.35 4.83 -0.69
C LYS A 412 -0.65 4.02 -1.77
N ARG A 413 -0.86 2.70 -1.82
CA ARG A 413 -0.32 1.83 -2.88
C ARG A 413 -0.91 2.16 -4.25
N ILE A 414 -2.18 2.57 -4.32
CA ILE A 414 -2.85 3.02 -5.55
C ILE A 414 -2.36 4.43 -5.93
N LEU A 415 -2.27 5.34 -4.94
CA LEU A 415 -1.79 6.71 -5.12
C LEU A 415 -0.34 6.79 -5.62
N GLN A 416 0.53 5.90 -5.14
CA GLN A 416 1.98 5.81 -5.44
C GLN A 416 2.82 6.96 -4.87
N ASP A 417 2.32 8.19 -4.93
CA ASP A 417 2.93 9.38 -4.33
C ASP A 417 1.86 10.31 -3.74
N SER A 418 2.30 11.40 -3.12
CA SER A 418 1.44 12.40 -2.51
C SER A 418 1.33 13.69 -3.33
N MET A 419 1.58 13.64 -4.64
CA MET A 419 1.57 14.81 -5.53
C MET A 419 0.22 15.01 -6.23
N GLY A 420 -0.68 14.03 -6.13
CA GLY A 420 -2.07 14.13 -6.58
C GLY A 420 -2.87 15.21 -5.85
N ASP A 421 -3.90 15.71 -6.51
CA ASP A 421 -4.94 16.53 -5.88
C ASP A 421 -6.06 15.66 -5.28
N ILE A 422 -7.04 16.30 -4.63
CA ILE A 422 -8.17 15.61 -3.98
C ILE A 422 -8.95 14.75 -4.99
N CYS A 423 -9.07 15.20 -6.25
CA CYS A 423 -9.72 14.41 -7.31
C CYS A 423 -8.97 13.10 -7.57
N SER A 424 -7.64 13.16 -7.67
CA SER A 424 -6.82 11.96 -7.84
C SER A 424 -6.95 10.99 -6.65
N VAL A 425 -7.15 11.53 -5.44
CA VAL A 425 -7.36 10.72 -4.23
C VAL A 425 -8.74 10.10 -4.18
N TRP A 426 -9.77 10.86 -4.54
CA TRP A 426 -11.13 10.35 -4.67
C TRP A 426 -11.19 9.22 -5.72
N GLU A 427 -10.55 9.38 -6.87
CA GLU A 427 -10.47 8.32 -7.91
C GLU A 427 -9.85 7.03 -7.33
N ALA A 428 -8.72 7.16 -6.62
CA ALA A 428 -8.03 6.03 -6.01
C ALA A 428 -8.86 5.37 -4.91
N ALA A 429 -9.51 6.16 -4.05
CA ALA A 429 -10.41 5.68 -3.01
C ALA A 429 -11.62 4.97 -3.64
N SER A 430 -12.23 5.53 -4.67
CA SER A 430 -13.37 4.92 -5.36
C SER A 430 -13.00 3.56 -5.96
N SER A 431 -11.85 3.46 -6.63
CA SER A 431 -11.37 2.17 -7.14
C SER A 431 -11.11 1.15 -6.03
N MET A 432 -10.51 1.59 -4.91
CA MET A 432 -10.26 0.72 -3.75
C MET A 432 -11.58 0.19 -3.16
N ILE A 433 -12.57 1.07 -2.98
CA ILE A 433 -13.89 0.73 -2.45
C ILE A 433 -14.59 -0.30 -3.34
N THR A 434 -14.59 -0.11 -4.67
CA THR A 434 -15.19 -1.07 -5.60
C THR A 434 -14.58 -2.48 -5.47
N LEU A 435 -13.25 -2.57 -5.32
CA LEU A 435 -12.58 -3.85 -5.11
C LEU A 435 -12.97 -4.48 -3.75
N GLN A 436 -12.95 -3.70 -2.67
CA GLN A 436 -13.39 -4.15 -1.35
C GLN A 436 -14.81 -4.70 -1.39
N HIS A 437 -15.74 -3.99 -2.03
CA HIS A 437 -17.14 -4.43 -2.14
C HIS A 437 -17.29 -5.74 -2.89
N ASN A 438 -16.55 -5.93 -4.00
CA ASN A 438 -16.56 -7.19 -4.73
C ASN A 438 -16.04 -8.36 -3.89
N GLU A 439 -14.95 -8.16 -3.15
CA GLU A 439 -14.41 -9.17 -2.24
C GLU A 439 -15.38 -9.50 -1.09
N ILE A 440 -16.10 -8.49 -0.58
CA ILE A 440 -17.12 -8.66 0.46
C ILE A 440 -18.30 -9.48 -0.05
N LYS A 441 -18.83 -9.17 -1.24
CA LYS A 441 -19.90 -9.95 -1.89
C LYS A 441 -19.48 -11.42 -2.03
N ALA A 442 -18.30 -11.66 -2.60
CA ALA A 442 -17.75 -13.02 -2.74
C ALA A 442 -17.57 -13.72 -1.37
N SER A 443 -17.19 -12.99 -0.33
CA SER A 443 -17.06 -13.53 1.02
C SER A 443 -18.40 -13.95 1.64
N PHE A 444 -19.45 -13.18 1.39
CA PHE A 444 -20.81 -13.52 1.79
C PHE A 444 -21.34 -14.75 1.04
N GLU A 445 -21.21 -14.78 -0.29
CA GLU A 445 -21.60 -15.93 -1.11
C GLU A 445 -20.90 -17.21 -0.67
N ARG A 446 -19.59 -17.14 -0.38
CA ARG A 446 -18.85 -18.27 0.20
C ARG A 446 -19.44 -18.75 1.53
N SER A 447 -19.93 -17.84 2.37
CA SER A 447 -20.56 -18.22 3.65
C SER A 447 -21.94 -18.84 3.48
N ILE A 448 -22.66 -18.47 2.42
CA ILE A 448 -23.98 -19.02 2.09
C ILE A 448 -23.84 -20.42 1.46
N PHE A 449 -23.02 -20.56 0.41
CA PHE A 449 -23.07 -21.73 -0.46
C PHE A 449 -21.99 -22.78 -0.19
N LYS A 450 -20.80 -22.39 0.30
CA LYS A 450 -19.68 -23.33 0.44
C LYS A 450 -19.80 -24.12 1.75
N LYS A 451 -20.06 -25.43 1.63
CA LYS A 451 -20.05 -26.38 2.75
C LYS A 451 -18.61 -26.70 3.16
N GLU A 452 -18.29 -26.64 4.45
CA GLU A 452 -17.01 -27.11 5.01
C GLU A 452 -17.21 -28.39 5.82
N HIS A 453 -16.28 -29.34 5.71
CA HIS A 453 -16.32 -30.59 6.49
C HIS A 453 -16.29 -30.35 8.01
N ARG A 454 -15.50 -29.39 8.49
CA ARG A 454 -15.41 -29.07 9.94
C ARG A 454 -16.72 -28.58 10.56
N HIS A 455 -17.67 -28.12 9.76
CA HIS A 455 -19.00 -27.71 10.22
C HIS A 455 -20.09 -28.75 9.85
N ASN A 456 -19.71 -29.90 9.27
CA ASN A 456 -20.63 -30.93 8.82
C ASN A 456 -21.02 -31.90 9.95
N THR A 457 -21.45 -31.35 11.09
CA THR A 457 -21.95 -32.11 12.23
C THR A 457 -23.34 -31.63 12.61
N ARG A 458 -24.10 -32.45 13.35
CA ARG A 458 -25.46 -32.11 13.83
C ARG A 458 -25.48 -30.81 14.63
N LEU A 459 -24.40 -30.51 15.35
CA LEU A 459 -24.26 -29.32 16.19
C LEU A 459 -24.44 -28.00 15.42
N TYR A 460 -23.97 -27.94 14.16
CA TYR A 460 -23.97 -26.71 13.36
C TYR A 460 -25.12 -26.61 12.34
N VAL A 461 -26.05 -27.59 12.32
CA VAL A 461 -27.01 -27.73 11.21
C VAL A 461 -27.83 -26.47 10.94
N HIS A 462 -28.25 -25.73 11.98
CA HIS A 462 -29.01 -24.48 11.85
C HIS A 462 -28.17 -23.26 11.50
N LEU A 463 -26.84 -23.33 11.66
CA LEU A 463 -25.96 -22.18 11.44
C LEU A 463 -25.40 -22.15 10.01
N ARG A 464 -25.24 -23.30 9.37
CA ARG A 464 -24.69 -23.40 8.01
C ARG A 464 -25.56 -22.65 7.00
N GLY A 465 -24.93 -21.80 6.19
CA GLY A 465 -25.61 -20.97 5.19
C GLY A 465 -26.33 -19.73 5.76
N HIS A 466 -26.49 -19.66 7.08
CA HIS A 466 -27.17 -18.55 7.77
C HIS A 466 -26.24 -17.71 8.65
N VAL A 467 -25.07 -18.23 8.98
CA VAL A 467 -24.05 -17.57 9.81
C VAL A 467 -22.74 -17.51 9.03
N SER A 468 -22.01 -16.41 9.19
CA SER A 468 -20.73 -16.23 8.52
C SER A 468 -19.72 -17.33 8.89
N ARG A 469 -18.90 -17.73 7.93
CA ARG A 469 -17.81 -18.70 8.17
C ARG A 469 -16.80 -18.19 9.19
N HIS A 470 -16.64 -16.86 9.29
CA HIS A 470 -15.78 -16.25 10.29
C HIS A 470 -16.31 -16.53 11.71
N ALA A 471 -17.60 -16.31 11.95
CA ALA A 471 -18.23 -16.66 13.22
C ALA A 471 -18.22 -18.16 13.50
N LEU A 472 -18.47 -19.00 12.49
CA LEU A 472 -18.37 -20.46 12.63
C LEU A 472 -16.96 -20.91 13.05
N SER A 473 -15.91 -20.23 12.57
CA SER A 473 -14.54 -20.52 13.02
C SER A 473 -14.35 -20.24 14.50
N HIS A 474 -14.81 -19.08 14.99
CA HIS A 474 -14.77 -18.75 16.42
C HIS A 474 -15.54 -19.76 17.28
N ILE A 475 -16.69 -20.22 16.81
CA ILE A 475 -17.47 -21.23 17.53
C ILE A 475 -16.72 -22.57 17.60
N VAL A 476 -16.00 -22.95 16.53
CA VAL A 476 -15.15 -24.16 16.54
C VAL A 476 -14.01 -24.01 17.55
N ASP A 477 -13.31 -22.87 17.54
CA ASP A 477 -12.20 -22.62 18.47
C ASP A 477 -12.69 -22.66 19.94
N GLU A 478 -13.91 -22.18 20.21
CA GLU A 478 -14.54 -22.26 21.52
C GLU A 478 -15.06 -23.66 21.86
N PHE A 479 -15.51 -24.42 20.87
CA PHE A 479 -15.90 -25.81 21.05
C PHE A 479 -14.69 -26.67 21.47
N ASP A 480 -13.50 -26.41 20.93
CA ASP A 480 -12.27 -27.08 21.34
C ASP A 480 -11.91 -26.83 22.82
N ARG A 481 -12.40 -25.74 23.43
CA ARG A 481 -12.22 -25.48 24.86
C ARG A 481 -13.17 -26.30 25.75
N VAL A 482 -14.25 -26.86 25.21
CA VAL A 482 -15.26 -27.63 25.96
C VAL A 482 -14.61 -28.79 26.71
N LYS A 483 -13.61 -29.47 26.13
CA LYS A 483 -12.91 -30.60 26.76
C LYS A 483 -12.20 -30.24 28.08
N TYR A 484 -11.84 -28.97 28.26
CA TYR A 484 -11.12 -28.51 29.45
C TYR A 484 -12.03 -27.73 30.41
N VAL A 485 -12.98 -26.98 29.86
CA VAL A 485 -13.85 -26.07 30.61
C VAL A 485 -15.15 -26.76 31.07
N GLY A 486 -15.68 -27.68 30.27
CA GLY A 486 -17.00 -28.26 30.50
C GLY A 486 -18.09 -27.20 30.63
N ILE A 487 -18.99 -27.36 31.59
CA ILE A 487 -20.08 -26.42 31.89
C ILE A 487 -19.72 -25.34 32.92
N ASP A 488 -18.49 -25.32 33.42
CA ASP A 488 -18.07 -24.38 34.47
C ASP A 488 -17.91 -22.96 33.91
N LYS A 489 -18.75 -22.04 34.40
CA LYS A 489 -18.70 -20.62 34.01
C LYS A 489 -17.45 -19.92 34.51
N CYS A 490 -16.95 -20.29 35.70
CA CYS A 490 -15.78 -19.64 36.29
C CYS A 490 -14.53 -19.91 35.44
N SER A 491 -14.31 -21.17 35.06
CA SER A 491 -13.23 -21.55 34.14
C SER A 491 -13.43 -21.04 32.72
N CYS A 492 -14.69 -20.88 32.27
CA CYS A 492 -14.98 -20.41 30.91
C CYS A 492 -14.64 -18.94 30.68
N ARG A 493 -14.92 -18.09 31.68
CA ARG A 493 -14.88 -16.61 31.62
C ARG A 493 -15.84 -15.96 30.62
N CYS A 494 -16.50 -16.74 29.75
CA CYS A 494 -17.53 -16.31 28.80
C CYS A 494 -17.15 -15.10 27.91
N ILE A 495 -15.86 -14.87 27.65
CA ILE A 495 -15.37 -13.67 26.97
C ILE A 495 -15.94 -13.54 25.56
N ILE A 496 -15.98 -14.62 24.76
CA ILE A 496 -16.51 -14.60 23.39
C ILE A 496 -18.01 -14.24 23.36
N ARG A 497 -18.77 -14.60 24.40
CA ARG A 497 -20.19 -14.28 24.52
C ARG A 497 -20.39 -12.78 24.67
N THR A 498 -19.56 -12.13 25.46
CA THR A 498 -19.62 -10.68 25.67
C THR A 498 -19.03 -9.90 24.49
N THR A 499 -17.85 -10.31 24.01
CA THR A 499 -17.09 -9.55 22.99
C THR A 499 -17.59 -9.76 21.58
N HIS A 500 -18.13 -10.94 21.26
CA HIS A 500 -18.60 -11.29 19.92
C HIS A 500 -20.09 -11.65 19.87
N GLY A 501 -20.79 -11.84 20.99
CA GLY A 501 -22.18 -12.30 20.98
C GLY A 501 -22.33 -13.73 20.42
N LEU A 502 -21.28 -14.54 20.56
CA LEU A 502 -21.23 -15.95 20.13
C LEU A 502 -21.29 -16.88 21.34
N PRO A 503 -21.76 -18.13 21.19
CA PRO A 503 -21.78 -19.09 22.28
C PRO A 503 -20.36 -19.40 22.77
N CYS A 504 -20.18 -19.31 24.08
CA CYS A 504 -18.89 -19.63 24.73
C CYS A 504 -18.78 -21.11 25.08
N ALA A 505 -17.58 -21.57 25.40
CA ALA A 505 -17.31 -22.99 25.72
C ALA A 505 -18.32 -23.61 26.71
N CYS A 506 -18.70 -22.93 27.79
CA CYS A 506 -19.64 -23.50 28.77
C CYS A 506 -21.09 -23.61 28.27
N GLU A 507 -21.50 -22.82 27.29
CA GLU A 507 -22.80 -22.94 26.62
C GLU A 507 -22.76 -24.02 25.54
N LEU A 508 -21.64 -24.07 24.79
CA LEU A 508 -21.38 -25.12 23.80
C LEU A 508 -21.35 -26.51 24.44
N ALA A 509 -20.80 -26.63 25.64
CA ALA A 509 -20.84 -27.88 26.41
C ALA A 509 -22.28 -28.38 26.62
N LYS A 510 -23.23 -27.49 26.92
CA LYS A 510 -24.66 -27.86 27.09
C LYS A 510 -25.26 -28.39 25.79
N TYR A 511 -24.98 -27.73 24.67
CA TYR A 511 -25.43 -28.19 23.36
C TYR A 511 -24.78 -29.50 22.93
N SER A 512 -23.56 -29.80 23.40
CA SER A 512 -22.90 -31.08 23.13
C SER A 512 -23.41 -32.22 24.01
N MET A 513 -23.84 -31.93 25.24
CA MET A 513 -24.37 -32.91 26.19
C MET A 513 -25.81 -33.33 25.87
N MET A 514 -26.56 -32.47 25.19
CA MET A 514 -27.91 -32.74 24.71
C MET A 514 -27.86 -33.02 23.20
N PRO A 515 -28.76 -33.83 22.62
CA PRO A 515 -28.80 -34.06 21.16
C PRO A 515 -29.41 -32.86 20.41
N CYS A 516 -29.04 -31.63 20.75
CA CYS A 516 -29.57 -30.40 20.16
C CYS A 516 -28.49 -29.67 19.35
N ALA A 517 -28.90 -29.09 18.23
CA ALA A 517 -28.05 -28.18 17.47
C ALA A 517 -27.98 -26.80 18.15
N ILE A 518 -26.91 -26.05 17.88
CA ILE A 518 -26.82 -24.65 18.31
C ILE A 518 -27.95 -23.88 17.62
N PRO A 519 -28.83 -23.22 18.38
CA PRO A 519 -29.94 -22.50 17.80
C PRO A 519 -29.45 -21.16 17.22
N LEU A 520 -30.14 -20.66 16.20
CA LEU A 520 -29.71 -19.48 15.46
C LEU A 520 -29.82 -18.17 16.27
N ASP A 521 -30.71 -18.14 17.25
CA ASP A 521 -30.91 -17.04 18.20
C ASP A 521 -29.76 -16.91 19.21
N ALA A 522 -29.02 -17.99 19.47
CA ALA A 522 -27.79 -17.94 20.27
C ALA A 522 -26.64 -17.21 19.55
N ILE A 523 -26.80 -16.88 18.27
CA ILE A 523 -25.82 -16.14 17.47
C ILE A 523 -26.30 -14.71 17.28
N HIS A 524 -25.48 -13.74 17.71
CA HIS A 524 -25.81 -12.33 17.52
C HIS A 524 -26.08 -12.00 16.04
N ILE A 525 -27.10 -11.17 15.79
CA ILE A 525 -27.64 -10.87 14.46
C ILE A 525 -26.59 -10.39 13.46
N ILE A 526 -25.54 -9.70 13.94
CA ILE A 526 -24.47 -9.20 13.05
C ILE A 526 -23.80 -10.33 12.26
N TRP A 527 -23.59 -11.50 12.86
CA TRP A 527 -22.95 -12.65 12.21
C TRP A 527 -23.85 -13.37 11.21
N ARG A 528 -25.16 -13.08 11.27
CA ARG A 528 -26.18 -13.62 10.38
C ARG A 528 -26.39 -12.76 9.13
N LYS A 529 -25.85 -11.53 9.11
CA LYS A 529 -25.93 -10.64 7.95
C LYS A 529 -24.91 -11.08 6.88
N LEU A 530 -25.40 -11.64 5.77
CA LEU A 530 -24.60 -12.13 4.64
C LEU A 530 -24.97 -11.42 3.32
N ASN A 531 -25.45 -10.19 3.40
CA ASN A 531 -25.67 -9.30 2.27
C ASN A 531 -25.63 -7.85 2.78
N PHE A 532 -25.63 -6.90 1.86
CA PHE A 532 -25.74 -5.46 2.17
C PHE A 532 -26.60 -4.68 1.18
N PHE A 533 -27.26 -5.39 0.25
CA PHE A 533 -28.37 -4.86 -0.54
C PHE A 533 -29.66 -5.17 0.21
N ASP A 534 -30.65 -4.30 0.12
CA ASP A 534 -31.93 -4.51 0.79
C ASP A 534 -32.94 -5.14 -0.17
N ASP A 535 -33.57 -6.23 0.27
CA ASP A 535 -34.87 -6.68 -0.25
C ASP A 535 -36.04 -6.03 0.51
N GLU A 536 -35.81 -5.39 1.67
CA GLU A 536 -36.90 -5.05 2.63
C GLU A 536 -36.95 -3.59 3.13
N PHE A 537 -36.08 -2.68 2.70
CA PHE A 537 -36.14 -1.25 3.09
C PHE A 537 -36.73 -0.32 2.00
N SER A 538 -37.59 -0.87 1.14
CA SER A 538 -38.42 -0.11 0.19
C SER A 538 -39.69 0.48 0.81
N LYS A 539 -39.73 0.66 2.14
CA LYS A 539 -40.65 1.58 2.81
C LYS A 539 -39.86 2.73 3.43
N SER A 540 -39.13 3.48 2.59
CA SER A 540 -38.76 4.83 2.97
C SER A 540 -40.05 5.60 3.21
N SER A 541 -40.24 6.11 4.42
CA SER A 541 -41.18 7.22 4.62
C SER A 541 -40.81 8.28 3.59
N GLU A 542 -41.74 8.67 2.73
CA GLU A 542 -41.49 9.58 1.63
C GLU A 542 -40.95 10.91 2.21
N LEU A 543 -39.65 11.13 2.13
CA LEU A 543 -39.01 12.35 2.61
C LEU A 543 -39.48 13.50 1.71
N SER A 544 -40.34 14.36 2.24
CA SER A 544 -40.81 15.55 1.52
C SER A 544 -39.90 16.73 1.78
N LEU A 545 -39.47 17.42 0.71
CA LEU A 545 -38.76 18.70 0.80
C LEU A 545 -39.70 19.91 0.83
N LYS A 546 -41.02 19.71 0.71
CA LYS A 546 -41.98 20.83 0.61
C LYS A 546 -41.90 21.79 1.81
N PRO A 547 -41.90 21.32 3.08
CA PRO A 547 -41.87 22.22 4.24
C PRO A 547 -40.63 23.12 4.26
N GLU A 548 -39.46 22.58 3.91
CA GLU A 548 -38.20 23.30 3.85
C GLU A 548 -38.16 24.30 2.70
N ILE A 549 -38.70 23.93 1.53
CA ILE A 549 -38.82 24.84 0.37
C ILE A 549 -39.79 25.99 0.69
N ASP A 550 -40.94 25.72 1.31
CA ASP A 550 -41.90 26.75 1.69
C ASP A 550 -41.30 27.71 2.74
N ALA A 551 -40.51 27.19 3.68
CA ALA A 551 -39.75 28.01 4.62
C ALA A 551 -38.67 28.86 3.92
N LEU A 552 -37.98 28.32 2.92
CA LEU A 552 -36.99 29.04 2.12
C LEU A 552 -37.62 30.18 1.31
N ILE A 553 -38.78 29.94 0.68
CA ILE A 553 -39.50 30.95 -0.10
C ILE A 553 -39.96 32.09 0.82
N ARG A 554 -40.63 31.80 1.95
CA ARG A 554 -41.04 32.83 2.91
C ARG A 554 -39.86 33.67 3.40
N ARG A 555 -38.77 33.01 3.79
CA ARG A 555 -37.54 33.70 4.20
C ARG A 555 -36.95 34.54 3.07
N PHE A 556 -37.02 34.09 1.82
CA PHE A 556 -36.55 34.86 0.68
C PHE A 556 -37.37 36.14 0.51
N ASP A 557 -38.70 36.07 0.60
CA ASP A 557 -39.58 37.22 0.40
C ASP A 557 -39.41 38.31 1.47
N GLU A 558 -39.16 37.90 2.72
CA GLU A 558 -38.94 38.77 3.90
C GLU A 558 -37.58 39.51 3.90
N LEU A 559 -36.60 39.05 3.11
CA LEU A 559 -35.26 39.65 3.08
C LEU A 559 -35.19 40.91 2.20
N ASP A 560 -34.25 41.80 2.53
CA ASP A 560 -33.85 42.90 1.67
C ASP A 560 -33.12 42.42 0.40
N MET A 561 -32.83 43.31 -0.55
CA MET A 561 -32.23 42.89 -1.83
C MET A 561 -30.86 42.20 -1.64
N SER A 562 -30.05 42.69 -0.69
CA SER A 562 -28.77 42.09 -0.33
C SER A 562 -28.93 40.69 0.24
N GLY A 563 -29.87 40.49 1.17
CA GLY A 563 -30.22 39.18 1.73
C GLY A 563 -30.78 38.21 0.69
N LYS A 564 -31.63 38.69 -0.23
CA LYS A 564 -32.15 37.92 -1.37
C LYS A 564 -31.03 37.41 -2.28
N ILE A 565 -30.09 38.27 -2.65
CA ILE A 565 -28.92 37.89 -3.45
C ILE A 565 -28.10 36.81 -2.73
N ALA A 566 -27.82 37.00 -1.44
CA ALA A 566 -27.05 36.05 -0.64
C ALA A 566 -27.75 34.69 -0.49
N LEU A 567 -29.06 34.68 -0.21
CA LEU A 567 -29.84 33.43 -0.08
C LEU A 567 -29.96 32.71 -1.43
N LYS A 568 -30.24 33.43 -2.52
CA LYS A 568 -30.27 32.86 -3.88
C LYS A 568 -28.94 32.19 -4.23
N SER A 569 -27.81 32.83 -3.89
CA SER A 569 -26.49 32.25 -4.11
C SER A 569 -26.32 30.91 -3.37
N LYS A 570 -26.74 30.82 -2.10
CA LYS A 570 -26.66 29.57 -1.31
C LYS A 570 -27.55 28.47 -1.88
N VAL A 571 -28.78 28.79 -2.26
CA VAL A 571 -29.71 27.83 -2.88
C VAL A 571 -29.16 27.34 -4.23
N HIS A 572 -28.55 28.24 -5.01
CA HIS A 572 -27.91 27.87 -6.27
C HIS A 572 -26.73 26.91 -6.07
N GLU A 573 -25.90 27.10 -5.04
CA GLU A 573 -24.82 26.16 -4.72
C GLU A 573 -25.33 24.75 -4.36
N ILE A 574 -26.48 24.66 -3.68
CA ILE A 574 -27.13 23.38 -3.33
C ILE A 574 -27.73 22.72 -4.58
N ALA A 575 -28.45 23.49 -5.41
CA ALA A 575 -29.12 22.96 -6.60
C ALA A 575 -28.14 22.63 -7.74
N PHE A 576 -27.01 23.34 -7.82
CA PHE A 576 -26.04 23.23 -8.90
C PHE A 576 -24.59 23.11 -8.37
N PRO A 577 -24.25 22.04 -7.62
CA PRO A 577 -22.93 21.91 -6.99
C PRO A 577 -21.77 21.90 -7.98
N ILE A 578 -22.01 21.50 -9.24
CA ILE A 578 -21.04 21.52 -10.34
C ILE A 578 -20.66 22.94 -10.79
N THR A 579 -21.41 23.97 -10.39
CA THR A 579 -21.11 25.39 -10.69
C THR A 579 -20.29 26.06 -9.59
N THR A 580 -19.84 25.30 -8.59
CA THR A 580 -19.11 25.82 -7.43
C THR A 580 -17.92 26.70 -7.82
N SER A 581 -17.76 27.82 -7.10
CA SER A 581 -16.57 28.68 -7.12
C SER A 581 -15.44 28.14 -6.23
N MET A 582 -15.68 27.04 -5.51
CA MET A 582 -14.74 26.51 -4.53
C MET A 582 -13.38 26.18 -5.15
N CYS A 583 -12.33 26.64 -4.48
CA CYS A 583 -10.95 26.39 -4.83
C CYS A 583 -10.33 25.36 -3.89
N PRO A 584 -9.41 24.51 -4.37
CA PRO A 584 -8.68 23.61 -3.50
C PRO A 584 -7.79 24.40 -2.52
N PRO A 585 -7.35 23.78 -1.41
CA PRO A 585 -6.42 24.41 -0.49
C PRO A 585 -5.11 24.81 -1.19
N PRO A 586 -4.36 25.81 -0.67
CA PRO A 586 -3.09 26.22 -1.24
C PRO A 586 -2.04 25.09 -1.09
N ASP A 587 -1.21 24.89 -2.12
CA ASP A 587 -0.12 23.89 -2.14
C ASP A 587 0.92 24.06 -1.02
N LYS A 588 0.87 25.19 -0.30
CA LYS A 588 1.75 25.54 0.82
C LYS A 588 0.97 25.77 2.13
N ALA A 589 -0.13 25.04 2.35
CA ALA A 589 -0.81 25.09 3.63
C ALA A 589 0.20 24.81 4.77
N LYS A 590 0.45 25.81 5.62
CA LYS A 590 1.35 25.70 6.77
C LYS A 590 0.64 24.92 7.86
N HIS A 591 0.67 23.60 7.75
CA HIS A 591 0.40 22.71 8.88
C HIS A 591 1.72 22.22 9.45
N LYS A 592 1.85 22.27 10.77
CA LYS A 592 3.08 22.00 11.52
C LYS A 592 3.49 20.53 11.38
N GLY A 593 4.22 20.22 10.32
CA GLY A 593 5.31 19.25 10.39
C GLY A 593 6.45 19.81 11.27
N ALA A 594 7.32 18.92 11.72
CA ALA A 594 8.42 19.12 12.68
C ALA A 594 8.96 20.57 12.81
N PRO A 595 9.05 21.15 14.02
CA PRO A 595 9.56 22.51 14.21
C PRO A 595 11.06 22.60 13.85
N LYS A 596 11.40 23.52 12.95
CA LYS A 596 12.77 24.05 12.87
C LYS A 596 13.07 24.80 14.18
N LYS A 597 14.22 24.46 14.79
CA LYS A 597 14.75 25.08 16.01
C LYS A 597 14.78 26.60 15.87
N VAL A 598 14.01 27.32 16.68
CA VAL A 598 14.24 28.74 16.98
C VAL A 598 14.33 28.89 18.50
N LYS A 599 15.40 29.56 18.94
CA LYS A 599 15.77 29.74 20.35
C LYS A 599 14.73 30.63 21.08
N ARG A 600 14.51 30.30 22.36
CA ARG A 600 13.58 30.88 23.35
C ARG A 600 13.65 32.42 23.52
N LYS A 601 12.50 33.04 23.87
CA LYS A 601 12.24 33.68 25.19
C LYS A 601 10.74 34.01 25.41
N VAL A 602 10.15 33.34 26.42
CA VAL A 602 9.23 33.81 27.50
C VAL A 602 7.78 34.31 27.22
N LEU A 603 6.86 33.73 28.03
CA LEU A 603 5.50 34.11 28.51
C LEU A 603 4.30 34.25 27.54
N LYS A 604 3.36 33.27 27.57
CA LYS A 604 1.90 33.42 27.84
C LYS A 604 1.07 32.18 27.42
N ARG A 605 0.10 31.86 28.29
CA ARG A 605 -1.18 31.13 28.12
C ARG A 605 -1.17 29.70 27.58
N GLU A 606 -1.81 28.81 28.36
CA GLU A 606 -2.18 27.44 28.02
C GLU A 606 -3.00 27.38 26.71
N LYS A 607 -2.38 26.84 25.67
CA LYS A 607 -3.01 26.36 24.43
C LYS A 607 -2.29 25.11 23.93
N SER A 608 -2.18 24.09 24.78
CA SER A 608 -1.57 22.81 24.39
C SER A 608 -2.59 21.96 23.62
N THR A 609 -2.65 22.15 22.30
CA THR A 609 -3.48 21.37 21.35
C THR A 609 -2.63 20.42 20.51
N LYS A 610 -1.64 19.75 21.09
CA LYS A 610 -0.74 18.87 20.33
C LYS A 610 -1.15 17.41 20.46
N ARG A 611 -1.32 16.72 19.32
CA ARG A 611 -1.03 15.29 19.18
C ARG A 611 0.28 15.01 19.91
N ASN A 612 0.27 14.13 20.90
CA ASN A 612 1.52 13.67 21.50
C ASN A 612 2.26 12.93 20.38
N PRO A 613 3.39 13.47 19.88
CA PRO A 613 4.16 12.77 18.88
C PRO A 613 4.53 11.41 19.46
N SER A 614 4.42 10.35 18.65
CA SER A 614 4.96 9.08 19.12
C SER A 614 6.45 9.30 19.37
N TRP A 615 7.01 8.75 20.44
CA TRP A 615 8.42 9.00 20.75
C TRP A 615 9.38 8.65 19.59
N TRP A 616 8.99 7.72 18.72
CA TRP A 616 9.69 7.42 17.48
C TRP A 616 9.84 8.64 16.54
N GLU A 617 8.82 9.49 16.47
CA GLU A 617 8.87 10.77 15.74
C GLU A 617 9.87 11.77 16.36
N HIS A 618 10.22 11.62 17.65
CA HIS A 618 11.31 12.36 18.29
C HIS A 618 12.69 11.76 18.01
N VAL A 619 12.82 10.44 17.87
CA VAL A 619 14.10 9.76 17.58
C VAL A 619 14.56 9.99 16.15
N ASP A 620 13.66 9.90 15.17
CA ASP A 620 13.99 10.15 13.75
C ASP A 620 14.47 11.60 13.54
N ALA A 621 13.83 12.58 14.19
CA ALA A 621 14.25 13.98 14.16
C ALA A 621 15.65 14.23 14.77
N THR A 622 16.12 13.32 15.64
CA THR A 622 17.45 13.43 16.27
C THR A 622 18.52 12.78 15.38
N MET A 623 18.18 11.68 14.69
CA MET A 623 19.08 10.97 13.76
C MET A 623 19.30 11.76 12.45
N GLU A 624 18.29 12.47 11.92
CA GLU A 624 18.45 13.32 10.72
C GLU A 624 19.33 14.56 10.98
N SER A 625 19.49 14.99 12.23
CA SER A 625 20.26 16.19 12.59
C SER A 625 21.77 15.99 12.67
N GLN A 626 22.27 14.76 12.46
CA GLN A 626 23.70 14.42 12.50
C GLN A 626 24.32 14.13 11.13
N SER A 627 23.57 14.21 10.02
CA SER A 627 24.10 14.02 8.66
C SER A 627 24.05 15.30 7.85
N SER A 628 24.87 16.30 8.22
CA SER A 628 25.19 17.42 7.31
C SER A 628 26.45 17.08 6.51
N VAL A 629 26.24 16.67 5.26
CA VAL A 629 27.26 16.46 4.23
C VAL A 629 27.99 17.78 3.96
N GLN A 630 29.30 17.82 4.23
CA GLN A 630 30.21 18.82 3.67
C GLN A 630 30.33 18.58 2.15
N LYS A 631 30.19 19.65 1.35
CA LYS A 631 30.39 19.64 -0.10
C LYS A 631 31.84 19.25 -0.45
N PRO A 632 32.11 18.35 -1.41
CA PRO A 632 33.46 18.16 -1.94
C PRO A 632 33.71 19.00 -3.20
N THR A 633 34.86 19.67 -3.22
CA THR A 633 35.57 20.14 -4.41
C THR A 633 36.23 18.98 -5.17
N PRO A 634 36.57 19.13 -6.46
CA PRO A 634 36.95 18.01 -7.33
C PRO A 634 38.41 17.60 -7.15
N ARG A 635 38.70 16.28 -7.27
CA ARG A 635 40.06 15.74 -7.40
C ARG A 635 40.19 14.83 -8.62
N PRO A 636 41.36 14.80 -9.28
CA PRO A 636 41.61 13.98 -10.47
C PRO A 636 42.03 12.54 -10.12
N SER A 637 42.05 11.72 -11.18
CA SER A 637 42.31 10.27 -11.30
C SER A 637 43.60 9.75 -10.66
N THR A 638 43.58 8.52 -10.09
CA THR A 638 44.13 7.27 -10.68
C THR A 638 44.13 6.07 -9.71
N GLN A 639 43.89 4.89 -10.31
CA GLN A 639 44.43 3.54 -10.06
C GLN A 639 44.10 2.71 -8.78
N LYS A 640 43.67 1.48 -9.07
CA LYS A 640 43.52 0.30 -8.20
C LYS A 640 44.90 -0.23 -7.74
N LEU A 641 44.99 -0.80 -6.53
CA LEU A 641 45.34 -2.22 -6.27
C LEU A 641 45.49 -2.53 -4.74
N THR A 642 44.86 -3.65 -4.36
CA THR A 642 45.11 -4.64 -3.26
C THR A 642 45.07 -4.31 -1.74
N PRO A 643 44.75 -5.32 -0.87
CA PRO A 643 44.16 -5.12 0.47
C PRO A 643 44.90 -5.73 1.69
N ARG A 644 44.74 -5.09 2.88
CA ARG A 644 44.67 -5.57 4.31
C ARG A 644 45.42 -4.62 5.26
N PRO A 645 45.20 -4.61 6.61
CA PRO A 645 44.22 -5.32 7.44
C PRO A 645 43.40 -4.39 8.38
N SER A 646 42.47 -5.00 9.12
CA SER A 646 41.52 -4.41 10.07
C SER A 646 42.13 -3.72 11.29
N VAL A 647 41.55 -2.59 11.68
CA VAL A 647 41.55 -2.11 13.08
C VAL A 647 40.12 -1.80 13.54
N ASN A 648 39.73 -2.59 14.54
CA ASN A 648 38.58 -2.57 15.46
C ASN A 648 37.72 -1.29 15.52
N LYS A 649 36.43 -1.44 15.19
CA LYS A 649 35.35 -0.61 15.72
C LYS A 649 34.64 -1.36 16.85
N ILE A 650 34.53 -0.67 17.98
CA ILE A 650 33.87 -1.09 19.22
C ILE A 650 32.40 -1.44 18.94
N ASN A 651 32.00 -2.67 19.29
CA ASN A 651 30.66 -3.23 19.09
C ASN A 651 29.61 -2.61 20.03
N LYS A 652 28.56 -2.01 19.47
CA LYS A 652 27.27 -1.81 20.15
C LYS A 652 26.49 -3.15 20.16
N PRO A 653 25.70 -3.49 21.20
CA PRO A 653 24.93 -4.73 21.20
C PRO A 653 23.77 -4.65 20.20
N ARG A 654 23.85 -5.44 19.12
CA ARG A 654 22.80 -5.63 18.11
C ARG A 654 21.50 -6.11 18.80
N VAL A 655 20.35 -5.54 18.43
CA VAL A 655 19.03 -6.07 18.83
C VAL A 655 18.57 -6.92 17.66
N LEU A 656 18.49 -8.23 17.85
CA LEU A 656 18.00 -9.16 16.83
C LEU A 656 16.45 -9.27 16.95
N PRO A 657 15.69 -8.92 15.91
CA PRO A 657 14.23 -9.07 15.93
C PRO A 657 13.82 -10.55 16.03
N PHE A 658 12.62 -10.82 16.54
CA PHE A 658 12.01 -12.16 16.64
C PHE A 658 12.68 -13.22 17.52
N MET A 659 13.75 -12.91 18.27
CA MET A 659 14.42 -13.87 19.16
C MET A 659 13.47 -14.57 20.15
N ASN A 660 12.44 -13.90 20.66
CA ASN A 660 11.45 -14.50 21.58
C ASN A 660 10.64 -15.66 20.99
N TRP A 661 10.68 -15.84 19.66
CA TRP A 661 9.96 -16.89 18.91
C TRP A 661 10.86 -18.06 18.51
N ILE A 662 12.13 -17.98 18.88
CA ILE A 662 13.12 -19.02 18.67
C ILE A 662 13.33 -19.73 20.03
N PRO A 663 13.53 -21.06 20.09
CA PRO A 663 13.80 -21.75 21.36
C PRO A 663 14.96 -21.08 22.11
N LYS A 664 14.80 -20.83 23.42
CA LYS A 664 15.78 -20.08 24.23
C LYS A 664 17.16 -20.75 24.23
N GLU A 665 17.14 -22.07 24.10
CA GLU A 665 18.28 -22.97 24.07
C GLU A 665 19.21 -22.68 22.88
N VAL A 666 18.66 -22.15 21.78
CA VAL A 666 19.40 -21.92 20.54
C VAL A 666 19.78 -20.43 20.35
N HIS A 667 19.33 -19.53 21.24
CA HIS A 667 19.58 -18.08 21.11
C HIS A 667 21.06 -17.71 21.06
N HIS A 668 21.91 -18.46 21.76
CA HIS A 668 23.32 -18.13 21.92
C HIS A 668 24.18 -18.43 20.69
N PHE A 669 23.65 -19.15 19.69
CA PHE A 669 24.36 -19.36 18.43
C PHE A 669 23.91 -18.42 17.30
N ILE A 670 22.88 -17.59 17.52
CA ILE A 670 22.24 -16.78 16.48
C ILE A 670 22.95 -15.43 16.35
N ASP A 671 23.69 -15.27 15.25
CA ASP A 671 24.47 -14.05 14.98
C ASP A 671 23.63 -12.90 14.41
N ASP A 672 22.61 -13.21 13.61
CA ASP A 672 21.74 -12.22 12.96
C ASP A 672 20.33 -12.80 12.71
N VAL A 673 19.34 -11.91 12.58
CA VAL A 673 17.98 -12.28 12.16
C VAL A 673 17.49 -11.31 11.10
N LEU A 674 17.26 -11.82 9.89
CA LEU A 674 16.79 -11.04 8.75
C LEU A 674 15.27 -11.14 8.60
N ASP A 675 14.61 -9.98 8.64
CA ASP A 675 13.16 -9.82 8.44
C ASP A 675 12.86 -9.62 6.96
N VAL A 676 12.27 -10.63 6.31
CA VAL A 676 11.91 -10.57 4.88
C VAL A 676 10.49 -10.01 4.69
N GLY A 677 10.16 -9.55 3.47
CA GLY A 677 8.83 -8.99 3.19
C GLY A 677 7.64 -9.91 3.58
N PRO A 678 6.63 -9.42 4.36
CA PRO A 678 5.49 -10.23 4.82
C PRO A 678 4.32 -10.24 3.82
N ASP A 679 4.57 -10.64 2.57
CA ASP A 679 3.59 -10.62 1.46
C ASP A 679 3.00 -12.00 1.10
N GLY A 680 3.12 -12.95 2.04
CA GLY A 680 2.77 -14.36 1.86
C GLY A 680 3.84 -15.17 1.11
N ASN A 681 4.89 -14.52 0.58
CA ASN A 681 6.05 -15.19 -0.02
C ASN A 681 7.25 -15.30 0.94
N CYS A 682 7.11 -14.86 2.19
CA CYS A 682 8.18 -14.78 3.19
C CYS A 682 9.04 -16.05 3.29
N GLY A 683 8.46 -17.25 3.22
CA GLY A 683 9.21 -18.51 3.19
C GLY A 683 10.19 -18.60 2.02
N TYR A 684 9.71 -18.34 0.80
CA TYR A 684 10.54 -18.37 -0.42
C TYR A 684 11.50 -17.18 -0.51
N ARG A 685 11.14 -16.02 0.06
CA ARG A 685 12.01 -14.85 0.20
C ARG A 685 13.18 -15.15 1.13
N ALA A 686 12.93 -15.81 2.26
CA ALA A 686 13.95 -16.25 3.20
C ALA A 686 14.95 -17.20 2.52
N ILE A 687 14.46 -18.20 1.78
CA ILE A 687 15.32 -19.11 1.01
C ILE A 687 16.15 -18.36 -0.04
N GLY A 688 15.56 -17.44 -0.81
CA GLY A 688 16.28 -16.64 -1.79
C GLY A 688 17.38 -15.76 -1.18
N ALA A 689 17.12 -15.16 -0.02
CA ALA A 689 18.12 -14.40 0.73
C ALA A 689 19.26 -15.29 1.23
N LEU A 690 18.93 -16.46 1.80
CA LEU A 690 19.87 -17.44 2.34
C LEU A 690 20.76 -18.11 1.29
N LEU A 691 20.26 -18.23 0.05
CA LEU A 691 21.04 -18.68 -1.10
C LEU A 691 21.93 -17.57 -1.70
N GLY A 692 21.96 -16.37 -1.10
CA GLY A 692 22.74 -15.24 -1.59
C GLY A 692 22.17 -14.58 -2.86
N ARG A 693 20.93 -14.91 -3.25
CA ARG A 693 20.25 -14.40 -4.44
C ARG A 693 19.38 -13.16 -4.15
N GLY A 694 19.22 -12.80 -2.88
CA GLY A 694 18.40 -11.68 -2.41
C GLY A 694 16.93 -12.04 -2.25
N GLU A 695 16.21 -11.33 -1.38
CA GLU A 695 14.81 -11.64 -1.03
C GLU A 695 13.82 -11.49 -2.20
N ASP A 696 14.15 -10.67 -3.21
CA ASP A 696 13.31 -10.47 -4.39
C ASP A 696 13.40 -11.61 -5.42
N SER A 697 14.25 -12.61 -5.18
CA SER A 697 14.39 -13.81 -6.01
C SER A 697 13.31 -14.87 -5.75
N TRP A 698 12.37 -14.64 -4.82
CA TRP A 698 11.31 -15.60 -4.48
C TRP A 698 10.49 -16.15 -5.67
N PRO A 699 10.22 -15.42 -6.79
CA PRO A 699 9.51 -16.01 -7.92
C PRO A 699 10.32 -17.11 -8.58
N LEU A 700 11.65 -16.94 -8.65
CA LEU A 700 12.58 -17.93 -9.18
C LEU A 700 12.65 -19.16 -8.28
N ILE A 701 12.68 -18.96 -6.95
CA ILE A 701 12.65 -20.08 -5.99
C ILE A 701 11.38 -20.92 -6.16
N ARG A 702 10.20 -20.27 -6.29
CA ARG A 702 8.94 -20.98 -6.54
C ARG A 702 8.95 -21.75 -7.86
N GLN A 703 9.49 -21.16 -8.92
CA GLN A 703 9.62 -21.81 -10.22
C GLN A 703 10.56 -23.02 -10.17
N GLU A 704 11.70 -22.90 -9.48
CA GLU A 704 12.67 -23.99 -9.30
C GLU A 704 12.09 -25.14 -8.46
N CYS A 705 11.31 -24.84 -7.42
CA CYS A 705 10.55 -25.85 -6.65
C CYS A 705 9.45 -26.52 -7.50
N PHE A 706 8.85 -25.79 -8.45
CA PHE A 706 7.84 -26.36 -9.34
C PHE A 706 8.47 -27.37 -10.30
N VAL A 707 9.61 -27.01 -10.90
CA VAL A 707 10.38 -27.90 -11.79
C VAL A 707 10.79 -29.16 -11.04
N GLU A 708 11.32 -29.02 -9.82
CA GLU A 708 11.68 -30.13 -8.94
C GLU A 708 10.51 -31.09 -8.67
N LEU A 709 9.35 -30.56 -8.29
CA LEU A 709 8.16 -31.37 -8.03
C LEU A 709 7.64 -32.06 -9.30
N ASN A 710 7.74 -31.39 -10.45
CA ASN A 710 7.29 -31.94 -11.73
C ASN A 710 8.21 -33.06 -12.22
N GLU A 711 9.53 -32.90 -12.09
CA GLU A 711 10.52 -33.89 -12.52
C GLU A 711 10.50 -35.16 -11.66
N TRP A 712 10.22 -35.03 -10.36
CA TRP A 712 10.26 -36.14 -9.38
C TRP A 712 8.89 -36.46 -8.79
N LYS A 713 7.82 -36.21 -9.57
CA LYS A 713 6.42 -36.28 -9.12
C LYS A 713 6.06 -37.61 -8.42
N GLU A 714 6.45 -38.74 -9.00
CA GLU A 714 6.14 -40.07 -8.47
C GLU A 714 6.81 -40.35 -7.11
N GLU A 715 8.03 -39.86 -6.93
CA GLU A 715 8.81 -40.04 -5.69
C GLU A 715 8.20 -39.22 -4.55
N TYR A 716 7.83 -37.97 -4.84
CA TYR A 716 7.09 -37.13 -3.87
C TYR A 716 5.67 -37.63 -3.62
N ALA A 717 4.99 -38.22 -4.61
CA ALA A 717 3.66 -38.81 -4.44
C ALA A 717 3.72 -40.01 -3.49
N ARG A 718 4.75 -40.86 -3.61
CA ARG A 718 5.00 -41.98 -2.69
C ARG A 718 5.34 -41.51 -1.27
N MET A 719 6.04 -40.38 -1.16
CA MET A 719 6.46 -39.79 0.11
C MET A 719 5.30 -39.12 0.86
N PHE A 720 4.42 -38.41 0.14
CA PHE A 720 3.33 -37.62 0.74
C PHE A 720 1.94 -38.29 0.66
N GLY A 721 1.85 -39.51 0.13
CA GLY A 721 0.64 -40.33 0.19
C GLY A 721 -0.35 -40.13 -0.97
N GLY A 722 0.10 -39.61 -2.12
CA GLY A 722 -0.71 -39.56 -3.35
C GLY A 722 -0.32 -38.45 -4.33
N GLU A 723 -0.62 -38.64 -5.61
CA GLU A 723 -0.36 -37.64 -6.66
C GLU A 723 -1.20 -36.36 -6.51
N ASP A 724 -2.43 -36.48 -6.00
CA ASP A 724 -3.33 -35.33 -5.80
C ASP A 724 -2.72 -34.29 -4.86
N TYR A 725 -1.99 -34.75 -3.83
CA TYR A 725 -1.31 -33.86 -2.88
C TYR A 725 -0.13 -33.13 -3.55
N VAL A 726 0.65 -33.84 -4.36
CA VAL A 726 1.77 -33.25 -5.13
C VAL A 726 1.25 -32.24 -6.16
N GLN A 727 0.13 -32.55 -6.83
CA GLN A 727 -0.52 -31.63 -7.76
C GLN A 727 -1.00 -30.36 -7.04
N SER A 728 -1.56 -30.48 -5.84
CA SER A 728 -1.93 -29.34 -4.99
C SER A 728 -0.70 -28.51 -4.58
N MET A 729 0.43 -29.15 -4.28
CA MET A 729 1.70 -28.45 -4.00
C MET A 729 2.19 -27.67 -5.22
N MET A 730 2.18 -28.27 -6.40
CA MET A 730 2.56 -27.61 -7.65
C MET A 730 1.65 -26.41 -7.96
N GLN A 731 0.34 -26.55 -7.77
CA GLN A 731 -0.61 -25.45 -7.90
C GLN A 731 -0.36 -24.32 -6.89
N SER A 732 0.13 -24.64 -5.69
CA SER A 732 0.45 -23.64 -4.65
C SER A 732 1.64 -22.74 -5.02
N LEU A 733 2.48 -23.17 -5.97
CA LEU A 733 3.68 -22.44 -6.38
C LEU A 733 3.39 -21.32 -7.40
N TYR A 734 2.26 -21.37 -8.11
CA TYR A 734 1.83 -20.31 -9.02
C TYR A 734 1.25 -19.11 -8.27
N VAL A 735 1.99 -18.01 -8.26
CA VAL A 735 1.65 -16.74 -7.59
C VAL A 735 2.15 -15.55 -8.41
N ASP A 736 1.29 -14.57 -8.68
CA ASP A 736 1.66 -13.34 -9.39
C ASP A 736 2.48 -12.37 -8.53
N LYS A 737 1.90 -11.87 -7.43
CA LYS A 737 2.54 -10.85 -6.57
C LYS A 737 2.28 -11.01 -5.07
N TYR A 738 1.11 -11.49 -4.67
CA TYR A 738 0.76 -11.73 -3.26
C TYR A 738 0.26 -13.16 -3.12
N ALA A 739 0.77 -13.88 -2.13
CA ALA A 739 0.36 -15.25 -1.87
C ALA A 739 -0.74 -15.28 -0.80
N THR A 740 -1.91 -15.79 -1.17
CA THR A 740 -2.96 -16.16 -0.21
C THR A 740 -2.52 -17.35 0.63
N ARG A 741 -3.20 -17.62 1.74
CA ARG A 741 -2.77 -18.63 2.73
C ARG A 741 -2.62 -20.05 2.16
N ASP A 742 -3.42 -20.39 1.15
CA ASP A 742 -3.34 -21.65 0.39
C ASP A 742 -2.09 -21.75 -0.51
N LYS A 743 -1.36 -20.64 -0.69
CA LYS A 743 -0.13 -20.52 -1.49
C LYS A 743 1.12 -20.34 -0.63
N TRP A 744 1.01 -20.43 0.70
CA TRP A 744 2.13 -20.27 1.62
C TRP A 744 3.03 -21.50 1.60
N MET A 745 4.30 -21.31 1.95
CA MET A 745 5.24 -22.42 2.13
C MET A 745 4.78 -23.33 3.29
N THR A 746 4.51 -24.59 2.99
CA THR A 746 4.06 -25.59 3.96
C THR A 746 5.19 -26.55 4.32
N LEU A 747 5.58 -26.57 5.60
CA LEU A 747 6.45 -27.61 6.15
C LEU A 747 5.61 -28.72 6.81
N PRO A 748 6.02 -29.99 6.74
CA PRO A 748 7.33 -30.47 6.28
C PRO A 748 7.50 -30.63 4.75
N ALA A 749 6.41 -30.63 3.97
CA ALA A 749 6.44 -31.07 2.57
C ALA A 749 7.41 -30.26 1.68
N MET A 750 7.36 -28.93 1.74
CA MET A 750 8.25 -28.08 0.93
C MET A 750 9.70 -28.12 1.41
N GLY A 751 9.97 -28.55 2.65
CA GLY A 751 11.32 -28.67 3.18
C GLY A 751 12.15 -29.73 2.44
N HIS A 752 11.55 -30.86 2.10
CA HIS A 752 12.18 -31.92 1.30
C HIS A 752 12.47 -31.49 -0.14
N VAL A 753 11.55 -30.72 -0.73
CA VAL A 753 11.68 -30.18 -2.09
C VAL A 753 12.85 -29.20 -2.16
N ILE A 754 12.91 -28.26 -1.21
CA ILE A 754 13.97 -27.24 -1.15
C ILE A 754 15.34 -27.88 -0.88
N ALA A 755 15.44 -28.78 0.10
CA ALA A 755 16.70 -29.46 0.43
C ALA A 755 17.24 -30.24 -0.78
N SER A 756 16.38 -30.97 -1.49
CA SER A 756 16.76 -31.76 -2.66
C SER A 756 17.11 -30.89 -3.87
N LYS A 757 16.32 -29.83 -4.15
CA LYS A 757 16.56 -28.95 -5.30
C LYS A 757 17.90 -28.21 -5.21
N TYR A 758 18.24 -27.70 -4.03
CA TYR A 758 19.43 -26.88 -3.86
C TYR A 758 20.64 -27.64 -3.31
N ASN A 759 20.47 -28.94 -3.00
CA ASN A 759 21.49 -29.77 -2.38
C ASN A 759 22.07 -29.15 -1.08
N ILE A 760 21.17 -28.77 -0.18
CA ILE A 760 21.47 -28.07 1.07
C ILE A 760 20.93 -28.83 2.27
N ILE A 761 21.49 -28.55 3.45
CA ILE A 761 20.87 -28.93 4.73
C ILE A 761 19.92 -27.80 5.11
N LEU A 762 18.62 -28.07 5.10
CA LEU A 762 17.61 -27.09 5.53
C LEU A 762 17.16 -27.41 6.95
N VAL A 763 17.40 -26.48 7.87
CA VAL A 763 16.92 -26.56 9.25
C VAL A 763 15.74 -25.61 9.44
N SER A 764 14.63 -26.13 9.94
CA SER A 764 13.48 -25.33 10.38
C SER A 764 13.42 -25.28 11.90
N LEU A 765 13.62 -24.11 12.49
CA LEU A 765 13.43 -23.87 13.92
C LEU A 765 11.99 -23.40 14.20
N SER A 766 11.32 -24.05 15.15
CA SER A 766 9.97 -23.71 15.59
C SER A 766 9.85 -24.08 17.08
N VAL A 767 9.04 -23.33 17.83
CA VAL A 767 8.78 -23.58 19.25
C VAL A 767 8.13 -24.95 19.48
N HIS A 768 7.44 -25.51 18.47
CA HIS A 768 6.66 -26.75 18.62
C HIS A 768 7.25 -27.97 17.91
N MET A 769 7.91 -27.80 16.76
CA MET A 769 8.53 -28.91 16.01
C MET A 769 9.73 -28.42 15.18
N PRO A 770 10.96 -28.42 15.74
CA PRO A 770 12.17 -28.17 14.97
C PRO A 770 12.52 -29.40 14.12
N MET A 771 12.91 -29.19 12.85
CA MET A 771 13.10 -30.28 11.87
C MET A 771 14.32 -30.02 10.97
N THR A 772 15.06 -31.07 10.61
CA THR A 772 16.13 -31.02 9.60
C THR A 772 15.75 -31.80 8.35
N PHE A 773 15.90 -31.16 7.19
CA PHE A 773 15.66 -31.74 5.87
C PHE A 773 16.98 -31.89 5.13
N PHE A 774 17.27 -33.12 4.73
CA PHE A 774 18.40 -33.46 3.87
C PHE A 774 17.95 -33.69 2.43
N PRO A 775 18.85 -33.57 1.45
CA PRO A 775 18.58 -33.95 0.06
C PRO A 775 18.16 -35.43 -0.03
N LEU A 776 17.20 -35.74 -0.91
CA LEU A 776 16.71 -37.11 -1.07
C LEU A 776 17.59 -38.00 -1.97
N ARG A 777 18.39 -37.40 -2.85
CA ARG A 777 19.03 -38.10 -3.99
C ARG A 777 20.51 -37.82 -4.19
N ASN A 778 21.06 -36.78 -3.57
CA ASN A 778 22.43 -36.35 -3.84
C ASN A 778 23.36 -36.85 -2.73
N THR A 779 24.64 -37.06 -3.04
CA THR A 779 25.69 -37.37 -2.06
C THR A 779 26.17 -36.10 -1.34
N LEU A 780 26.71 -36.27 -0.12
CA LEU A 780 27.30 -35.19 0.65
C LEU A 780 28.43 -34.49 -0.15
N SER A 781 28.24 -33.21 -0.47
CA SER A 781 29.28 -32.39 -1.14
C SER A 781 30.06 -31.56 -0.10
N PRO A 782 31.38 -31.38 -0.23
CA PRO A 782 32.18 -30.53 0.66
C PRO A 782 31.76 -29.05 0.69
N SER A 783 30.93 -28.64 -0.28
CA SER A 783 30.43 -27.26 -0.45
C SER A 783 28.96 -27.09 -0.05
N SER A 784 28.40 -28.08 0.66
CA SER A 784 26.99 -28.09 1.05
C SER A 784 26.73 -27.03 2.13
N ASN A 785 25.84 -26.08 1.81
CA ASN A 785 25.51 -24.99 2.72
C ASN A 785 24.40 -25.39 3.69
N LEU A 786 24.59 -25.10 4.98
CA LEU A 786 23.55 -25.15 5.99
C LEU A 786 22.71 -23.88 5.90
N ILE A 787 21.40 -24.04 5.73
CA ILE A 787 20.43 -22.94 5.72
C ILE A 787 19.41 -23.17 6.82
N VAL A 788 19.22 -22.17 7.67
CA VAL A 788 18.29 -22.25 8.79
C VAL A 788 17.18 -21.22 8.60
N ILE A 789 15.94 -21.67 8.69
CA ILE A 789 14.72 -20.85 8.64
C ILE A 789 13.92 -21.06 9.92
N THR A 790 13.11 -20.08 10.32
CA THR A 790 12.29 -20.14 11.54
C THR A 790 10.89 -19.65 11.25
N HIS A 791 9.87 -20.39 11.67
CA HIS A 791 8.47 -19.97 11.54
C HIS A 791 8.01 -19.16 12.75
N VAL A 792 7.64 -17.90 12.53
CA VAL A 792 7.19 -16.92 13.53
C VAL A 792 5.69 -16.64 13.32
N ASN A 793 4.90 -16.59 14.40
CA ASN A 793 3.46 -16.26 14.39
C ASN A 793 2.56 -17.15 13.51
N TYR A 794 2.98 -18.38 13.14
CA TYR A 794 2.28 -19.24 12.19
C TYR A 794 2.01 -18.60 10.81
N CYS A 795 2.74 -17.54 10.44
CA CYS A 795 2.53 -16.78 9.20
C CYS A 795 3.79 -16.09 8.63
N HIS A 796 4.96 -16.19 9.26
CA HIS A 796 6.17 -15.46 8.87
C HIS A 796 7.43 -16.30 9.02
N TRP A 797 8.46 -16.13 8.17
CA TRP A 797 9.71 -16.92 8.25
C TRP A 797 10.95 -16.02 8.42
N VAL A 798 11.88 -16.37 9.30
CA VAL A 798 13.12 -15.61 9.59
C VAL A 798 14.38 -16.49 9.61
N GLN A 799 15.57 -15.93 9.38
CA GLN A 799 16.86 -16.65 9.38
C GLN A 799 17.58 -16.56 10.74
N PRO A 800 18.03 -17.68 11.34
CA PRO A 800 19.02 -17.67 12.45
C PRO A 800 20.26 -18.55 12.19
N ASN A 801 21.30 -18.51 13.04
CA ASN A 801 22.41 -19.47 13.05
C ASN A 801 22.30 -20.32 14.33
N SER A 802 22.10 -21.66 14.30
CA SER A 802 21.96 -22.48 15.53
C SER A 802 21.77 -24.00 15.28
N PRO A 803 21.85 -24.93 16.27
CA PRO A 803 22.18 -26.34 16.09
C PRO A 803 21.08 -27.15 15.38
N ILE A 804 21.50 -28.28 14.81
CA ILE A 804 20.75 -29.15 13.89
C ILE A 804 19.77 -30.04 14.68
N PRO A 805 18.44 -29.87 14.54
CA PRO A 805 17.41 -30.78 15.05
C PRO A 805 17.50 -32.17 14.40
N PRO A 806 16.84 -33.21 14.94
CA PRO A 806 16.85 -34.53 14.30
C PRO A 806 16.26 -34.50 12.89
N ALA A 807 16.77 -35.40 12.03
CA ALA A 807 16.27 -35.60 10.69
C ALA A 807 14.81 -36.07 10.72
N THR A 808 14.01 -35.62 9.76
CA THR A 808 12.61 -36.06 9.67
C THR A 808 12.49 -37.57 9.44
N ASN A 809 11.53 -38.23 10.09
CA ASN A 809 11.23 -39.66 9.89
C ASN A 809 10.89 -40.00 8.42
N LEU A 810 10.35 -39.03 7.67
CA LEU A 810 10.08 -39.20 6.24
C LEU A 810 11.38 -39.29 5.43
N TRP A 811 12.41 -38.49 5.73
CA TRP A 811 13.68 -38.62 5.03
C TRP A 811 14.32 -40.00 5.24
N ILE A 812 14.38 -40.46 6.49
CA ILE A 812 14.96 -41.78 6.85
C ILE A 812 14.30 -42.94 6.07
N LYS A 813 13.00 -42.81 5.79
CA LYS A 813 12.20 -43.83 5.10
C LYS A 813 12.30 -43.77 3.57
N TYR A 814 12.53 -42.59 2.99
CA TYR A 814 12.38 -42.36 1.55
C TYR A 814 13.66 -41.84 0.85
N CYS A 815 14.76 -41.61 1.57
CA CYS A 815 16.03 -41.24 0.95
C CYS A 815 16.62 -42.38 0.11
N ARG A 816 17.31 -42.03 -0.97
CA ARG A 816 18.07 -43.02 -1.75
C ARG A 816 19.34 -43.44 -1.02
N GLU A 817 19.90 -44.57 -1.44
CA GLU A 817 21.11 -45.14 -0.83
C GLU A 817 22.29 -44.17 -0.92
N GLU A 818 22.44 -43.41 -2.01
CA GLU A 818 23.51 -42.42 -2.16
C GLU A 818 23.37 -41.24 -1.18
N ALA A 819 22.13 -40.92 -0.76
CA ALA A 819 21.84 -39.86 0.19
C ALA A 819 22.04 -40.30 1.66
N ARG A 820 22.31 -41.57 1.95
CA ARG A 820 22.60 -42.03 3.33
C ARG A 820 23.85 -41.39 3.92
N SER A 821 24.77 -40.92 3.08
CA SER A 821 25.97 -40.18 3.50
C SER A 821 25.67 -38.90 4.29
N TRP A 822 24.46 -38.34 4.19
CA TRP A 822 24.02 -37.18 4.98
C TRP A 822 23.64 -37.50 6.44
N GLU A 823 23.42 -38.78 6.78
CA GLU A 823 23.10 -39.19 8.15
C GLU A 823 24.31 -39.07 9.10
N ALA A 824 25.52 -39.07 8.54
CA ALA A 824 26.78 -38.94 9.27
C ALA A 824 27.33 -37.49 9.33
N ALA A 825 26.65 -36.52 8.71
CA ALA A 825 27.02 -35.10 8.62
C ALA A 825 26.21 -34.26 9.60
#